data_AF-A0A1D8PSD4-F1
#
_entry.id   AF-A0A1D8PSD4-F1
#
_cell.length_a   1.000
_cell.length_b   1.000
_cell.length_c   1.000
_cell.angle_alpha   90.00
_cell.angle_beta   90.00
_cell.angle_gamma   90.00
#
_symmetry.space_group_name_H-M   'P 1'
#
loop_
_entity.id
_entity.type
_entity.pdbx_description
1 polymer ?
#
loop_
_entity_poly.entity_id
_entity_poly.type
_entity_poly.pdbx_seq_one_letter_code
_entity_poly.pdbx_strand_id
1 'polypeptide(L)'
;MFSKLKNFSEDVINELNNLSDQNQKSPKSTTNSESLNQLSKSAKVLATETPDVSKLTQPSDEEISNNVSTEEGSEKATSPPINNTTIDTTDNGTATTTTAAAAAAAPQLDLDQLPAPIKSKLKKFAKYEEKYPILLDAYKIEKKKNEIIKIFEKVLQENTPVSSLSEGKLLVEYLNGLNEKTKLLNGEIRKLTKDNNTMNFKIVKLEESNKELNNDVKRLDTMQKEKEVMGKKIDSMSEELEIINNQNDKLTKDLKDKEEKIESLKLEITDRDNKIKDLESNTSSNSKELNTELEEPKEVPTEKVNQDKSSSGEENTDKDSSVGDSSDNSDVLNTEISQLKSQLSTKETEVEELTNEVRTLKSQLNDKNEEIEDLRDSVKEIGNELVTSKDEIKSLKNSQKSIDNEDSTTKEDTNTQINDWELKYNSQLKENKELKEELDVATKESKEKEKERKKSEDQLRKQIQTLKQKLESTENKFESKTKDLKNLSEEKEKLEKRISELSKFKSNDSSLKLEISSLKSSLTNKDNSINELKTQVDELKQSNKSLNSKVEELSKSNNELQSNSMDFLKDKNELLTKQEVLMENTKSLNSQVTKLQQEKQDVITELEKTKNKLDIVIADKSQSANDMLSYKKQHEELMMKSKEYSLRIESLEDDLTEARNLLQERTRETSNMRRLLVDAEEMLKQQKQDSKLEIARALEDKAEIERNNASLIKRKQRELDELKESVQEYKLKVEKLENKVMTLEKEEKSKESLSTDNQTQMSKELSSTIETLRTALNNSTNKIRDLENYNNNLKKLSEDNTLRFERLSKNYKILNQQYQYMKERKGSESSTKQDKPVETAPESNDKQATNVAYLKNVLLGFFQHKEQRDQLLPVLKTLFEFSKEDEEKFLMALK
;
A
#
# COMPACT_ATOMS: atom_id res chain seq x y z
N MET A 1 2.32 -43.81 -4.16
CA MET A 1 2.01 -42.36 -4.31
C MET A 1 3.27 -41.52 -4.40
N PHE A 2 4.18 -41.56 -3.41
CA PHE A 2 5.34 -40.66 -3.29
C PHE A 2 6.12 -40.34 -4.58
N SER A 3 6.39 -41.31 -5.47
CA SER A 3 7.07 -41.03 -6.74
C SER A 3 6.34 -40.02 -7.64
N LYS A 4 5.00 -40.06 -7.69
CA LYS A 4 4.22 -39.03 -8.42
C LYS A 4 4.28 -37.66 -7.74
N LEU A 5 4.39 -37.63 -6.41
CA LEU A 5 4.54 -36.39 -5.64
C LEU A 5 5.93 -35.77 -5.85
N LYS A 6 6.99 -36.59 -5.91
CA LYS A 6 8.34 -36.14 -6.26
C LYS A 6 8.36 -35.53 -7.66
N ASN A 7 7.93 -36.27 -8.67
CA ASN A 7 7.89 -35.77 -10.05
C ASN A 7 7.11 -34.45 -10.15
N PHE A 8 5.94 -34.34 -9.50
CA PHE A 8 5.17 -33.09 -9.49
C PHE A 8 5.93 -31.92 -8.84
N SER A 9 6.66 -32.14 -7.74
CA SER A 9 7.52 -31.09 -7.17
C SER A 9 8.71 -30.72 -8.07
N GLU A 10 9.23 -31.68 -8.82
CA GLU A 10 10.36 -31.52 -9.74
C GLU A 10 9.94 -30.75 -11.01
N ASP A 11 8.76 -31.05 -11.55
CA ASP A 11 8.12 -30.31 -12.64
C ASP A 11 7.75 -28.86 -12.23
N VAL A 12 7.16 -28.66 -11.04
CA VAL A 12 6.81 -27.32 -10.53
C VAL A 12 8.07 -26.46 -10.30
N ILE A 13 9.17 -27.05 -9.80
CA ILE A 13 10.46 -26.34 -9.67
C ILE A 13 11.04 -25.99 -11.05
N ASN A 14 10.90 -26.88 -12.04
CA ASN A 14 11.33 -26.61 -13.42
C ASN A 14 10.48 -25.51 -14.09
N GLU A 15 9.16 -25.47 -13.91
CA GLU A 15 8.33 -24.35 -14.38
C GLU A 15 8.71 -23.04 -13.68
N LEU A 16 8.93 -23.06 -12.35
CA LEU A 16 9.30 -21.86 -11.60
C LEU A 16 10.67 -21.29 -12.02
N ASN A 17 11.65 -22.15 -12.29
CA ASN A 17 12.93 -21.73 -12.87
C ASN A 17 12.78 -21.18 -14.29
N ASN A 18 11.97 -21.82 -15.14
CA ASN A 18 11.69 -21.30 -16.50
C ASN A 18 11.00 -19.93 -16.47
N LEU A 19 10.09 -19.69 -15.52
CA LEU A 19 9.50 -18.35 -15.30
C LEU A 19 10.52 -17.32 -14.83
N SER A 20 11.54 -17.73 -14.06
CA SER A 20 12.62 -16.85 -13.62
C SER A 20 13.57 -16.46 -14.76
N ASP A 21 14.04 -17.45 -15.54
CA ASP A 21 15.03 -17.26 -16.61
C ASP A 21 14.45 -16.49 -17.83
N GLN A 22 13.13 -16.59 -18.07
CA GLN A 22 12.46 -15.78 -19.10
C GLN A 22 12.56 -14.27 -18.86
N ASN A 23 12.78 -13.82 -17.62
CA ASN A 23 12.70 -12.40 -17.25
C ASN A 23 14.02 -11.63 -17.43
N GLN A 24 15.08 -12.25 -17.99
CA GLN A 24 16.39 -11.59 -18.21
C GLN A 24 16.99 -11.71 -19.63
N LYS A 25 16.29 -12.32 -20.61
CA LYS A 25 16.83 -12.53 -21.98
C LYS A 25 15.85 -12.14 -23.09
N SER A 26 15.60 -10.84 -23.25
CA SER A 26 14.72 -10.28 -24.30
C SER A 26 15.42 -9.17 -25.12
N PRO A 27 16.26 -9.51 -26.12
CA PRO A 27 17.03 -8.54 -26.93
C PRO A 27 16.18 -7.84 -28.00
N LYS A 28 15.02 -7.28 -27.61
CA LYS A 28 14.06 -6.59 -28.49
C LYS A 28 13.53 -5.25 -27.93
N SER A 29 13.87 -4.87 -26.69
CA SER A 29 13.40 -3.61 -26.10
C SER A 29 14.12 -2.37 -26.63
N THR A 30 15.39 -2.50 -27.04
CA THR A 30 16.24 -1.37 -27.47
C THR A 30 15.76 -0.73 -28.77
N THR A 31 15.30 -1.53 -29.74
CA THR A 31 14.83 -1.02 -31.04
C THR A 31 13.61 -0.11 -30.93
N ASN A 32 12.77 -0.36 -29.93
CA ASN A 32 11.48 0.34 -29.77
C ASN A 32 11.66 1.72 -29.14
N SER A 33 12.72 1.93 -28.35
CA SER A 33 13.06 3.28 -27.86
C SER A 33 13.78 4.10 -28.93
N GLU A 34 14.61 3.48 -29.77
CA GLU A 34 15.26 4.17 -30.90
C GLU A 34 14.24 4.66 -31.94
N SER A 35 13.31 3.82 -32.37
CA SER A 35 12.26 4.19 -33.34
C SER A 35 11.35 5.31 -32.81
N LEU A 36 10.91 5.23 -31.55
CA LEU A 36 10.10 6.27 -30.91
C LEU A 36 10.88 7.60 -30.77
N ASN A 37 12.17 7.54 -30.40
CA ASN A 37 13.03 8.72 -30.30
C ASN A 37 13.37 9.33 -31.67
N GLN A 38 13.45 8.51 -32.72
CA GLN A 38 13.62 9.02 -34.09
C GLN A 38 12.35 9.72 -34.57
N LEU A 39 11.18 9.19 -34.21
CA LEU A 39 9.89 9.80 -34.54
C LEU A 39 9.70 11.17 -33.85
N SER A 40 9.97 11.24 -32.54
CA SER A 40 9.82 12.50 -31.77
C SER A 40 10.77 13.59 -32.25
N LYS A 41 12.06 13.27 -32.51
CA LYS A 41 13.04 14.18 -33.12
C LYS A 41 12.60 14.69 -34.49
N SER A 42 11.86 13.88 -35.25
CA SER A 42 11.46 14.18 -36.62
C SER A 42 10.10 14.87 -36.75
N ALA A 43 9.36 15.06 -35.66
CA ALA A 43 8.02 15.66 -35.66
C ALA A 43 7.96 17.04 -36.37
N LYS A 44 9.01 17.85 -36.27
CA LYS A 44 9.12 19.14 -36.97
C LYS A 44 9.05 19.03 -38.50
N VAL A 45 9.42 17.89 -39.09
CA VAL A 45 9.38 17.66 -40.55
C VAL A 45 7.99 17.21 -41.04
N LEU A 46 7.19 16.59 -40.16
CA LEU A 46 5.76 16.37 -40.45
C LEU A 46 5.00 17.71 -40.50
N ALA A 47 5.37 18.66 -39.64
CA ALA A 47 4.74 19.97 -39.53
C ALA A 47 5.11 20.99 -40.64
N THR A 48 6.19 20.79 -41.39
CA THR A 48 6.52 21.68 -42.54
C THR A 48 5.55 21.47 -43.70
N GLU A 49 4.76 22.49 -44.04
CA GLU A 49 3.81 22.46 -45.17
C GLU A 49 4.56 22.36 -46.50
N THR A 50 4.26 21.34 -47.30
CA THR A 50 4.86 21.15 -48.63
C THR A 50 4.11 22.00 -49.64
N PRO A 51 4.76 22.87 -50.45
CA PRO A 51 4.05 23.75 -51.38
C PRO A 51 3.22 22.97 -52.41
N ASP A 52 1.91 23.23 -52.43
CA ASP A 52 0.97 22.63 -53.38
C ASP A 52 1.38 22.89 -54.85
N VAL A 53 1.12 21.92 -55.72
CA VAL A 53 1.43 21.96 -57.16
C VAL A 53 0.77 23.16 -57.84
N SER A 54 -0.44 23.55 -57.39
CA SER A 54 -1.14 24.75 -57.90
C SER A 54 -0.37 26.06 -57.66
N LYS A 55 0.53 26.10 -56.67
CA LYS A 55 1.40 27.26 -56.38
C LYS A 55 2.64 27.30 -57.32
N LEU A 56 2.90 26.23 -58.08
CA LEU A 56 4.08 26.04 -58.95
C LEU A 56 3.75 26.19 -60.45
N THR A 57 3.28 27.37 -60.85
CA THR A 57 3.02 27.70 -62.27
C THR A 57 4.25 27.50 -63.17
N GLN A 58 4.12 26.73 -64.24
CA GLN A 58 5.18 26.59 -65.25
C GLN A 58 5.29 27.87 -66.11
N PRO A 59 6.52 28.32 -66.46
CA PRO A 59 6.70 29.37 -67.44
C PRO A 59 6.29 28.88 -68.85
N SER A 60 5.32 29.55 -69.47
CA SER A 60 4.96 29.31 -70.88
C SER A 60 5.86 30.11 -71.84
N ASP A 61 5.84 29.75 -73.11
CA ASP A 61 6.51 30.48 -74.18
C ASP A 61 5.60 31.58 -74.75
N GLU A 62 5.79 32.82 -74.28
CA GLU A 62 5.16 34.01 -74.85
C GLU A 62 6.02 34.65 -75.96
N GLU A 63 5.35 35.14 -77.02
CA GLU A 63 5.98 35.76 -78.20
C GLU A 63 6.30 37.26 -78.02
N ILE A 64 7.04 37.82 -78.98
CA ILE A 64 7.57 39.19 -78.91
C ILE A 64 6.60 40.18 -79.55
N SER A 65 6.06 41.13 -78.76
CA SER A 65 5.44 42.35 -79.27
C SER A 65 5.66 43.53 -78.31
N ASN A 66 5.69 44.76 -78.82
CA ASN A 66 6.07 45.96 -78.08
C ASN A 66 4.86 46.87 -77.80
N ASN A 67 4.66 47.32 -76.55
CA ASN A 67 4.53 48.75 -76.18
C ASN A 67 4.23 49.03 -74.69
N VAL A 68 4.74 50.17 -74.21
CA VAL A 68 4.11 51.20 -73.33
C VAL A 68 3.06 50.69 -72.31
N SER A 69 3.35 50.56 -71.00
CA SER A 69 3.64 51.56 -69.93
C SER A 69 2.39 52.09 -69.18
N THR A 70 2.59 52.63 -67.96
CA THR A 70 1.60 53.09 -66.94
C THR A 70 0.71 51.96 -66.36
N GLU A 71 0.66 51.68 -65.05
CA GLU A 71 0.16 52.48 -63.89
C GLU A 71 -1.38 52.61 -63.91
N GLU A 72 -2.16 52.49 -62.82
CA GLU A 72 -1.88 52.70 -61.38
C GLU A 72 -2.95 51.99 -60.46
N GLY A 73 -2.80 52.02 -59.12
CA GLY A 73 -3.82 51.63 -58.10
C GLY A 73 -3.77 50.18 -57.59
N SER A 74 -3.83 49.81 -56.29
CA SER A 74 -4.65 50.25 -55.11
C SER A 74 -6.11 49.75 -55.19
N GLU A 75 -6.79 49.17 -54.19
CA GLU A 75 -6.69 49.08 -52.70
C GLU A 75 -7.25 47.68 -52.26
N LYS A 76 -7.33 47.13 -51.02
CA LYS A 76 -6.82 47.28 -49.63
C LYS A 76 -7.87 46.57 -48.71
N ALA A 77 -7.54 46.21 -47.46
CA ALA A 77 -8.44 45.70 -46.39
C ALA A 77 -8.99 44.24 -46.56
N THR A 78 -9.25 43.42 -45.53
CA THR A 78 -8.94 43.49 -44.06
C THR A 78 -8.99 42.09 -43.40
N SER A 79 -8.12 41.87 -42.40
CA SER A 79 -8.19 41.13 -41.10
C SER A 79 -9.29 40.07 -40.77
N PRO A 80 -9.12 39.20 -39.72
CA PRO A 80 -8.01 38.99 -38.78
C PRO A 80 -7.51 37.51 -38.71
N PRO A 81 -6.67 37.13 -37.72
CA PRO A 81 -7.21 36.27 -36.64
C PRO A 81 -6.75 36.69 -35.22
N ILE A 82 -7.23 35.97 -34.20
CA ILE A 82 -7.13 36.29 -32.76
C ILE A 82 -6.38 35.18 -32.00
N ASN A 83 -5.68 35.54 -30.91
CA ASN A 83 -5.19 34.78 -29.74
C ASN A 83 -5.27 33.22 -29.81
N ASN A 84 -4.23 32.48 -29.37
CA ASN A 84 -3.73 32.63 -28.00
C ASN A 84 -2.31 32.08 -27.76
N THR A 85 -1.59 32.79 -26.89
CA THR A 85 -0.60 32.33 -25.89
C THR A 85 -0.34 30.82 -25.77
N THR A 86 0.92 30.39 -25.90
CA THR A 86 1.78 29.97 -24.75
C THR A 86 3.24 29.78 -25.17
N ILE A 87 4.13 30.12 -24.24
CA ILE A 87 5.59 29.99 -24.23
C ILE A 87 6.07 28.59 -24.63
N ASP A 88 7.20 28.51 -25.35
CA ASP A 88 8.11 27.37 -25.20
C ASP A 88 9.58 27.85 -25.27
N THR A 89 10.31 27.66 -24.18
CA THR A 89 11.77 27.89 -24.05
C THR A 89 12.47 26.54 -23.84
N THR A 90 13.82 26.51 -23.87
CA THR A 90 14.73 25.36 -23.74
C THR A 90 15.19 24.69 -25.05
N ASP A 91 16.42 24.16 -25.15
CA ASP A 91 17.70 24.57 -24.54
C ASP A 91 18.88 24.07 -25.42
N ASN A 92 20.11 24.30 -24.97
CA ASN A 92 21.39 24.07 -25.63
C ASN A 92 21.79 22.61 -25.89
N GLY A 93 22.75 22.45 -26.81
CA GLY A 93 23.67 21.30 -26.86
C GLY A 93 23.63 20.47 -28.16
N THR A 94 24.74 20.03 -28.74
CA THR A 94 26.16 20.26 -28.39
C THR A 94 27.05 19.93 -29.59
N ALA A 95 28.09 20.74 -29.86
CA ALA A 95 29.24 20.42 -30.75
C ALA A 95 28.90 20.19 -32.26
N THR A 96 29.82 20.32 -33.23
CA THR A 96 31.26 20.65 -33.19
C THR A 96 31.64 21.48 -34.43
N THR A 97 32.90 21.93 -34.47
CA THR A 97 33.67 22.36 -35.65
C THR A 97 33.46 21.44 -36.89
N THR A 98 33.70 21.84 -38.14
CA THR A 98 34.70 22.81 -38.67
C THR A 98 34.36 23.22 -40.12
N THR A 99 34.95 24.32 -40.63
CA THR A 99 35.16 24.65 -42.07
C THR A 99 33.93 24.83 -42.99
N ALA A 100 34.00 25.44 -44.17
CA ALA A 100 34.78 26.59 -44.69
C ALA A 100 34.26 26.94 -46.11
N ALA A 101 34.45 28.19 -46.56
CA ALA A 101 34.08 28.74 -47.89
C ALA A 101 32.56 28.73 -48.21
N ALA A 102 31.91 29.78 -48.72
CA ALA A 102 32.30 30.97 -49.50
C ALA A 102 32.68 30.71 -50.98
N ALA A 103 31.66 30.62 -51.83
CA ALA A 103 31.66 30.98 -53.25
C ALA A 103 30.22 30.88 -53.81
N ALA A 104 29.73 31.75 -54.70
CA ALA A 104 30.14 33.12 -54.99
C ALA A 104 28.92 33.86 -55.55
N ALA A 105 28.73 35.14 -55.20
CA ALA A 105 27.81 35.99 -55.95
C ALA A 105 28.43 36.26 -57.32
N ALA A 106 27.84 35.70 -58.39
CA ALA A 106 28.29 35.97 -59.74
C ALA A 106 28.11 37.47 -60.07
N PRO A 107 28.95 38.07 -60.92
CA PRO A 107 28.90 39.51 -61.17
C PRO A 107 27.54 39.95 -61.70
N GLN A 108 27.13 41.17 -61.32
CA GLN A 108 26.10 41.89 -62.07
C GLN A 108 26.66 42.22 -63.46
N LEU A 109 26.48 41.28 -64.40
CA LEU A 109 26.57 41.56 -65.82
C LEU A 109 25.50 42.62 -66.12
N ASP A 110 25.94 43.81 -66.51
CA ASP A 110 25.09 44.92 -66.89
C ASP A 110 24.18 44.48 -68.05
N LEU A 111 22.96 44.12 -67.70
CA LEU A 111 22.08 43.35 -68.56
C LEU A 111 21.64 44.19 -69.77
N ASP A 112 21.74 45.52 -69.68
CA ASP A 112 21.02 46.40 -70.56
C ASP A 112 21.56 46.50 -71.99
N GLN A 113 22.84 46.16 -72.20
CA GLN A 113 23.45 46.14 -73.53
C GLN A 113 23.09 44.90 -74.38
N LEU A 114 22.46 43.86 -73.82
CA LEU A 114 22.17 42.63 -74.57
C LEU A 114 20.89 42.72 -75.45
N PRO A 115 20.89 42.12 -76.65
CA PRO A 115 19.70 42.01 -77.50
C PRO A 115 18.49 41.36 -76.81
N ALA A 116 17.29 41.87 -77.12
CA ALA A 116 16.01 41.41 -76.57
C ALA A 116 15.78 39.88 -76.52
N PRO A 117 16.07 39.06 -77.56
CA PRO A 117 15.87 37.62 -77.50
C PRO A 117 16.84 36.88 -76.56
N ILE A 118 17.95 37.51 -76.16
CA ILE A 118 18.84 36.98 -75.12
C ILE A 118 18.30 37.38 -73.74
N LYS A 119 17.87 38.64 -73.55
CA LYS A 119 17.21 39.11 -72.32
C LYS A 119 15.99 38.25 -71.95
N SER A 120 15.17 37.83 -72.93
CA SER A 120 14.00 36.98 -72.67
C SER A 120 14.36 35.55 -72.26
N LYS A 121 15.37 34.93 -72.90
CA LYS A 121 15.88 33.61 -72.49
C LYS A 121 16.53 33.65 -71.10
N LEU A 122 17.32 34.68 -70.79
CA LEU A 122 17.91 34.84 -69.47
C LEU A 122 16.84 35.00 -68.38
N LYS A 123 15.76 35.77 -68.64
CA LYS A 123 14.61 35.85 -67.72
C LYS A 123 13.87 34.52 -67.53
N LYS A 124 13.82 33.64 -68.55
CA LYS A 124 13.27 32.29 -68.40
C LYS A 124 14.18 31.41 -67.54
N PHE A 125 15.49 31.41 -67.78
CA PHE A 125 16.44 30.66 -66.94
C PHE A 125 16.42 31.13 -65.48
N ALA A 126 16.42 32.44 -65.22
CA ALA A 126 16.30 32.97 -63.85
C ALA A 126 15.01 32.48 -63.14
N LYS A 127 13.85 32.44 -63.83
CA LYS A 127 12.60 31.89 -63.28
C LYS A 127 12.67 30.39 -62.97
N TYR A 128 13.44 29.60 -63.72
CA TYR A 128 13.67 28.19 -63.41
C TYR A 128 14.70 28.01 -62.28
N GLU A 129 15.74 28.83 -62.25
CA GLU A 129 16.79 28.86 -61.23
C GLU A 129 16.26 29.27 -59.85
N GLU A 130 15.25 30.15 -59.80
CA GLU A 130 14.51 30.50 -58.58
C GLU A 130 13.58 29.37 -58.10
N LYS A 131 12.88 28.69 -59.02
CA LYS A 131 11.89 27.65 -58.66
C LYS A 131 12.50 26.27 -58.37
N TYR A 132 13.65 25.92 -58.97
CA TYR A 132 14.28 24.61 -58.79
C TYR A 132 14.72 24.32 -57.34
N PRO A 133 15.33 25.26 -56.58
CA PRO A 133 15.63 25.08 -55.16
C PRO A 133 14.38 24.79 -54.31
N ILE A 134 13.27 25.50 -54.56
CA ILE A 134 12.00 25.34 -53.83
C ILE A 134 11.42 23.94 -54.08
N LEU A 135 11.36 23.50 -55.34
CA LEU A 135 10.87 22.16 -55.69
C LEU A 135 11.78 21.05 -55.15
N LEU A 136 13.09 21.26 -55.16
CA LEU A 136 14.07 20.31 -54.61
C LEU A 136 13.96 20.20 -53.09
N ASP A 137 13.68 21.29 -52.36
CA ASP A 137 13.49 21.23 -50.91
C ASP A 137 12.13 20.66 -50.51
N ALA A 138 11.06 21.00 -51.25
CA ALA A 138 9.76 20.33 -51.14
C ALA A 138 9.88 18.81 -51.30
N TYR A 139 10.62 18.34 -52.31
CA TYR A 139 10.90 16.91 -52.51
C TYR A 139 11.72 16.29 -51.36
N LYS A 140 12.73 17.00 -50.82
CA LYS A 140 13.50 16.54 -49.65
C LYS A 140 12.63 16.43 -48.39
N ILE A 141 11.73 17.37 -48.17
CA ILE A 141 10.77 17.36 -47.05
C ILE A 141 9.83 16.17 -47.21
N GLU A 142 9.21 15.97 -48.38
CA GLU A 142 8.24 14.89 -48.59
C GLU A 142 8.88 13.50 -48.57
N LYS A 143 10.14 13.37 -49.02
CA LYS A 143 10.92 12.14 -48.84
C LYS A 143 11.15 11.84 -47.35
N LYS A 144 11.55 12.84 -46.55
CA LYS A 144 11.72 12.67 -45.09
C LYS A 144 10.39 12.32 -44.41
N LYS A 145 9.27 12.95 -44.78
CA LYS A 145 7.93 12.59 -44.28
C LYS A 145 7.63 11.11 -44.53
N ASN A 146 7.89 10.60 -45.72
CA ASN A 146 7.72 9.18 -46.05
C ASN A 146 8.66 8.25 -45.23
N GLU A 147 9.88 8.67 -44.93
CA GLU A 147 10.79 7.92 -44.03
C GLU A 147 10.26 7.90 -42.58
N ILE A 148 9.69 9.01 -42.10
CA ILE A 148 9.06 9.11 -40.76
C ILE A 148 7.77 8.27 -40.68
N ILE A 149 6.94 8.28 -41.71
CA ILE A 149 5.70 7.47 -41.77
C ILE A 149 6.05 5.98 -41.67
N LYS A 150 7.10 5.50 -42.35
CA LYS A 150 7.57 4.11 -42.26
C LYS A 150 8.05 3.73 -40.85
N ILE A 151 8.68 4.66 -40.13
CA ILE A 151 9.06 4.46 -38.72
C ILE A 151 7.80 4.38 -37.84
N PHE A 152 6.80 5.23 -38.08
CA PHE A 152 5.53 5.19 -37.35
C PHE A 152 4.74 3.91 -37.62
N GLU A 153 4.60 3.47 -38.88
CA GLU A 153 3.93 2.20 -39.21
C GLU A 153 4.63 1.01 -38.55
N LYS A 154 5.97 0.98 -38.50
CA LYS A 154 6.71 -0.06 -37.78
C LYS A 154 6.45 -0.02 -36.26
N VAL A 155 6.44 1.16 -35.65
CA VAL A 155 6.08 1.32 -34.23
C VAL A 155 4.63 0.89 -33.98
N LEU A 156 3.73 1.15 -34.92
CA LEU A 156 2.33 0.76 -34.81
C LEU A 156 2.16 -0.77 -34.90
N GLN A 157 2.82 -1.43 -35.86
CA GLN A 157 2.91 -2.90 -35.98
C GLN A 157 3.50 -3.56 -34.73
N GLU A 158 4.47 -2.91 -34.08
CA GLU A 158 5.13 -3.43 -32.86
C GLU A 158 4.27 -3.31 -31.59
N ASN A 159 3.25 -2.44 -31.56
CA ASN A 159 2.47 -2.12 -30.36
C ASN A 159 0.94 -2.29 -30.53
N THR A 160 0.46 -2.61 -31.73
CA THR A 160 -0.95 -2.77 -32.10
C THR A 160 -1.06 -3.88 -33.16
N PRO A 161 -2.12 -4.72 -33.19
CA PRO A 161 -2.35 -5.73 -34.23
C PRO A 161 -2.79 -5.12 -35.58
N VAL A 162 -2.13 -4.04 -36.02
CA VAL A 162 -2.50 -3.24 -37.19
C VAL A 162 -1.28 -3.08 -38.10
N SER A 163 -1.45 -3.42 -39.38
CA SER A 163 -0.35 -3.62 -40.32
C SER A 163 0.06 -2.36 -41.09
N SER A 164 -0.84 -1.38 -41.22
CA SER A 164 -0.59 -0.13 -41.96
C SER A 164 -1.54 0.98 -41.50
N LEU A 165 -1.19 2.24 -41.82
CA LEU A 165 -2.02 3.43 -41.61
C LEU A 165 -3.46 3.30 -42.13
N SER A 166 -3.68 2.49 -43.17
CA SER A 166 -5.00 2.26 -43.78
C SER A 166 -6.00 1.51 -42.88
N GLU A 167 -5.52 0.76 -41.90
CA GLU A 167 -6.31 -0.13 -41.04
C GLU A 167 -6.87 0.56 -39.78
N GLY A 168 -7.01 1.89 -39.79
CA GLY A 168 -7.37 2.69 -38.60
C GLY A 168 -8.64 2.27 -37.82
N LYS A 169 -9.56 1.51 -38.43
CA LYS A 169 -10.70 0.90 -37.70
C LYS A 169 -10.25 -0.18 -36.71
N LEU A 170 -9.32 -1.04 -37.10
CA LEU A 170 -8.77 -2.11 -36.25
C LEU A 170 -7.98 -1.52 -35.07
N LEU A 171 -7.33 -0.37 -35.24
CA LEU A 171 -6.71 0.38 -34.14
C LEU A 171 -7.77 0.85 -33.12
N VAL A 172 -8.90 1.40 -33.58
CA VAL A 172 -10.00 1.83 -32.72
C VAL A 172 -10.66 0.64 -32.00
N GLU A 173 -10.85 -0.49 -32.69
CA GLU A 173 -11.36 -1.73 -32.09
C GLU A 173 -10.40 -2.30 -31.03
N TYR A 174 -9.09 -2.30 -31.30
CA TYR A 174 -8.07 -2.70 -30.32
C TYR A 174 -8.05 -1.79 -29.09
N LEU A 175 -8.09 -0.46 -29.28
CA LEU A 175 -8.15 0.50 -28.18
C LEU A 175 -9.44 0.39 -27.36
N ASN A 176 -10.58 0.10 -28.01
CA ASN A 176 -11.83 -0.19 -27.31
C ASN A 176 -11.75 -1.50 -26.52
N GLY A 177 -11.19 -2.57 -27.08
CA GLY A 177 -10.96 -3.83 -26.37
C GLY A 177 -9.99 -3.67 -25.19
N LEU A 178 -8.96 -2.83 -25.32
CA LEU A 178 -8.05 -2.48 -24.22
C LEU A 178 -8.77 -1.70 -23.10
N ASN A 179 -9.65 -0.76 -23.48
CA ASN A 179 -10.49 0.00 -22.56
C ASN A 179 -11.51 -0.90 -21.84
N GLU A 180 -12.14 -1.83 -22.54
CA GLU A 180 -13.04 -2.83 -21.95
C GLU A 180 -12.31 -3.81 -21.02
N LYS A 181 -11.15 -4.33 -21.42
CA LYS A 181 -10.27 -5.12 -20.54
C LYS A 181 -9.89 -4.33 -19.28
N THR A 182 -9.61 -3.04 -19.42
CA THR A 182 -9.30 -2.13 -18.30
C THR A 182 -10.52 -1.90 -17.41
N LYS A 183 -11.73 -1.74 -17.96
CA LYS A 183 -12.99 -1.64 -17.20
C LYS A 183 -13.30 -2.94 -16.45
N LEU A 184 -13.13 -4.09 -17.10
CA LEU A 184 -13.34 -5.42 -16.52
C LEU A 184 -12.37 -5.67 -15.36
N LEU A 185 -11.07 -5.42 -15.56
CA LEU A 185 -10.04 -5.56 -14.53
C LEU A 185 -10.31 -4.62 -13.34
N ASN A 186 -10.67 -3.36 -13.58
CA ASN A 186 -11.10 -2.43 -12.52
C ASN A 186 -12.45 -2.82 -11.88
N GLY A 187 -13.27 -3.64 -12.53
CA GLY A 187 -14.46 -4.26 -11.94
C GLY A 187 -14.06 -5.37 -10.97
N GLU A 188 -13.24 -6.31 -11.42
CA GLU A 188 -12.81 -7.45 -10.63
C GLU A 188 -11.91 -7.04 -9.45
N ILE A 189 -11.01 -6.05 -9.62
CA ILE A 189 -10.26 -5.45 -8.51
C ILE A 189 -11.21 -4.91 -7.42
N ARG A 190 -12.29 -4.21 -7.81
CA ARG A 190 -13.29 -3.68 -6.86
C ARG A 190 -14.14 -4.79 -6.21
N LYS A 191 -14.39 -5.89 -6.92
CA LYS A 191 -15.04 -7.09 -6.36
C LYS A 191 -14.13 -7.78 -5.36
N LEU A 192 -12.91 -8.15 -5.76
CA LEU A 192 -11.89 -8.75 -4.89
C LEU A 192 -11.59 -7.87 -3.66
N THR A 193 -11.60 -6.54 -3.79
CA THR A 193 -11.45 -5.63 -2.63
C THR A 193 -12.62 -5.76 -1.64
N LYS A 194 -13.87 -5.85 -2.12
CA LYS A 194 -15.05 -6.07 -1.26
C LYS A 194 -15.04 -7.46 -0.62
N ASP A 195 -14.68 -8.48 -1.39
CA ASP A 195 -14.63 -9.87 -0.93
C ASP A 195 -13.52 -10.03 0.13
N ASN A 196 -12.33 -9.47 -0.12
CA ASN A 196 -11.22 -9.43 0.83
C ASN A 196 -11.59 -8.67 2.12
N ASN A 197 -12.20 -7.47 2.03
CA ASN A 197 -12.71 -6.76 3.21
C ASN A 197 -13.75 -7.58 4.01
N THR A 198 -14.61 -8.33 3.31
CA THR A 198 -15.61 -9.22 3.93
C THR A 198 -14.95 -10.43 4.60
N MET A 199 -13.88 -10.98 4.01
CA MET A 199 -13.09 -12.05 4.62
C MET A 199 -12.28 -11.55 5.82
N ASN A 200 -11.67 -10.37 5.75
CA ASN A 200 -10.97 -9.76 6.89
C ASN A 200 -11.92 -9.53 8.07
N PHE A 201 -13.15 -9.05 7.84
CA PHE A 201 -14.16 -8.94 8.90
C PHE A 201 -14.53 -10.31 9.51
N LYS A 202 -14.65 -11.36 8.69
CA LYS A 202 -14.85 -12.75 9.19
C LYS A 202 -13.64 -13.26 9.97
N ILE A 203 -12.42 -12.98 9.52
CA ILE A 203 -11.17 -13.36 10.19
C ILE A 203 -11.10 -12.69 11.56
N VAL A 204 -11.30 -11.38 11.67
CA VAL A 204 -11.33 -10.67 12.96
C VAL A 204 -12.35 -11.28 13.91
N LYS A 205 -13.58 -11.56 13.44
CA LYS A 205 -14.62 -12.17 14.28
C LYS A 205 -14.27 -13.62 14.71
N LEU A 206 -13.58 -14.38 13.87
CA LEU A 206 -13.05 -15.71 14.22
C LEU A 206 -11.85 -15.63 15.17
N GLU A 207 -11.00 -14.60 15.05
CA GLU A 207 -9.92 -14.33 16.01
C GLU A 207 -10.43 -13.89 17.38
N GLU A 208 -11.50 -13.09 17.44
CA GLU A 208 -12.19 -12.75 18.68
C GLU A 208 -12.78 -14.00 19.34
N SER A 209 -13.53 -14.82 18.59
CA SER A 209 -14.09 -16.08 19.10
C SER A 209 -13.00 -17.09 19.51
N ASN A 210 -11.87 -17.15 18.80
CA ASN A 210 -10.72 -17.97 19.20
C ASN A 210 -10.00 -17.42 20.44
N LYS A 211 -9.96 -16.10 20.67
CA LYS A 211 -9.43 -15.51 21.91
C LYS A 211 -10.31 -15.86 23.11
N GLU A 212 -11.63 -15.79 22.94
CA GLU A 212 -12.62 -16.19 23.95
C GLU A 212 -12.48 -17.69 24.27
N LEU A 213 -12.50 -18.56 23.26
CA LEU A 213 -12.31 -20.00 23.42
C LEU A 213 -10.95 -20.38 24.05
N ASN A 214 -9.87 -19.66 23.73
CA ASN A 214 -8.55 -19.88 24.33
C ASN A 214 -8.52 -19.43 25.81
N ASN A 215 -9.28 -18.41 26.19
CA ASN A 215 -9.45 -18.04 27.59
C ASN A 215 -10.26 -19.10 28.37
N ASP A 216 -11.30 -19.67 27.76
CA ASP A 216 -12.02 -20.80 28.35
C ASP A 216 -11.17 -22.07 28.45
N VAL A 217 -10.32 -22.37 27.45
CA VAL A 217 -9.35 -23.48 27.52
C VAL A 217 -8.34 -23.28 28.65
N LYS A 218 -7.82 -22.06 28.86
CA LYS A 218 -6.96 -21.75 30.03
C LYS A 218 -7.70 -21.94 31.36
N ARG A 219 -8.98 -21.54 31.41
CA ARG A 219 -9.83 -21.71 32.59
C ARG A 219 -10.06 -23.20 32.90
N LEU A 220 -10.31 -24.01 31.87
CA LEU A 220 -10.42 -25.47 31.98
C LEU A 220 -9.10 -26.11 32.42
N ASP A 221 -7.95 -25.67 31.90
CA ASP A 221 -6.62 -26.12 32.35
C ASP A 221 -6.37 -25.78 33.84
N THR A 222 -6.75 -24.58 34.31
CA THR A 222 -6.68 -24.26 35.75
C THR A 222 -7.59 -25.16 36.59
N MET A 223 -8.84 -25.38 36.17
CA MET A 223 -9.77 -26.28 36.87
C MET A 223 -9.32 -27.75 36.81
N GLN A 224 -8.62 -28.17 35.76
CA GLN A 224 -8.08 -29.53 35.63
C GLN A 224 -6.85 -29.74 36.53
N LYS A 225 -6.01 -28.71 36.71
CA LYS A 225 -4.93 -28.72 37.72
C LYS A 225 -5.47 -28.74 39.14
N GLU A 226 -6.51 -27.95 39.44
CA GLU A 226 -7.23 -28.04 40.72
C GLU A 226 -7.82 -29.44 40.94
N LYS A 227 -8.43 -30.05 39.91
CA LYS A 227 -8.93 -31.42 39.96
C LYS A 227 -7.82 -32.45 40.18
N GLU A 228 -6.64 -32.28 39.59
CA GLU A 228 -5.49 -33.18 39.78
C GLU A 228 -4.92 -33.09 41.20
N VAL A 229 -4.82 -31.88 41.77
CA VAL A 229 -4.43 -31.67 43.17
C VAL A 229 -5.45 -32.26 44.14
N MET A 230 -6.75 -32.09 43.86
CA MET A 230 -7.82 -32.72 44.64
C MET A 230 -7.81 -34.26 44.48
N GLY A 231 -7.50 -34.79 43.29
CA GLY A 231 -7.30 -36.21 43.05
C GLY A 231 -6.19 -36.78 43.92
N LYS A 232 -4.99 -36.21 43.86
CA LYS A 232 -3.84 -36.61 44.70
C LYS A 232 -4.14 -36.55 46.20
N LYS A 233 -5.00 -35.62 46.64
CA LYS A 233 -5.45 -35.53 48.04
C LYS A 233 -6.49 -36.60 48.39
N ILE A 234 -7.36 -36.99 47.46
CA ILE A 234 -8.26 -38.14 47.61
C ILE A 234 -7.44 -39.43 47.67
N ASP A 235 -6.46 -39.60 46.78
CA ASP A 235 -5.57 -40.76 46.75
C ASP A 235 -4.81 -40.91 48.08
N SER A 236 -4.21 -39.84 48.61
CA SER A 236 -3.54 -39.89 49.92
C SER A 236 -4.50 -40.15 51.09
N MET A 237 -5.72 -39.61 51.04
CA MET A 237 -6.76 -39.93 52.03
C MET A 237 -7.25 -41.38 51.91
N SER A 238 -7.25 -41.97 50.71
CA SER A 238 -7.56 -43.39 50.50
C SER A 238 -6.45 -44.30 51.04
N GLU A 239 -5.18 -43.93 50.86
CA GLU A 239 -4.03 -44.65 51.44
C GLU A 239 -4.03 -44.55 52.98
N GLU A 240 -4.31 -43.37 53.56
CA GLU A 240 -4.54 -43.22 55.00
C GLU A 240 -5.72 -44.08 55.50
N LEU A 241 -6.84 -44.12 54.78
CA LEU A 241 -7.99 -44.96 55.12
C LEU A 241 -7.69 -46.46 55.00
N GLU A 242 -6.89 -46.89 54.02
CA GLU A 242 -6.46 -48.28 53.88
C GLU A 242 -5.51 -48.68 55.02
N ILE A 243 -4.59 -47.80 55.43
CA ILE A 243 -3.73 -48.02 56.61
C ILE A 243 -4.59 -48.14 57.88
N ILE A 244 -5.58 -47.26 58.05
CA ILE A 244 -6.53 -47.31 59.19
C ILE A 244 -7.37 -48.59 59.14
N ASN A 245 -7.84 -49.04 57.98
CA ASN A 245 -8.60 -50.28 57.86
C ASN A 245 -7.73 -51.49 58.21
N ASN A 246 -6.50 -51.59 57.67
CA ASN A 246 -5.54 -52.64 58.01
C ASN A 246 -5.14 -52.64 59.49
N GLN A 247 -5.19 -51.48 60.17
CA GLN A 247 -5.03 -51.40 61.63
C GLN A 247 -6.29 -51.89 62.36
N ASN A 248 -7.48 -51.51 61.91
CA ASN A 248 -8.75 -51.99 62.45
C ASN A 248 -8.90 -53.51 62.28
N ASP A 249 -8.58 -54.08 61.11
CA ASP A 249 -8.63 -55.53 60.86
C ASP A 249 -7.69 -56.30 61.80
N LYS A 250 -6.50 -55.75 62.07
CA LYS A 250 -5.56 -56.29 63.08
C LYS A 250 -6.13 -56.19 64.49
N LEU A 251 -6.70 -55.04 64.87
CA LEU A 251 -7.32 -54.86 66.18
C LEU A 251 -8.57 -55.76 66.35
N THR A 252 -9.35 -55.99 65.30
CA THR A 252 -10.49 -56.92 65.29
C THR A 252 -10.02 -58.37 65.37
N LYS A 253 -8.92 -58.74 64.72
CA LYS A 253 -8.31 -60.06 64.91
C LYS A 253 -7.75 -60.22 66.32
N ASP A 254 -6.99 -59.25 66.83
CA ASP A 254 -6.45 -59.29 68.19
C ASP A 254 -7.60 -59.34 69.22
N LEU A 255 -8.72 -58.65 68.99
CA LEU A 255 -9.94 -58.78 69.78
C LEU A 255 -10.54 -60.18 69.69
N LYS A 256 -10.66 -60.77 68.50
CA LYS A 256 -11.18 -62.14 68.34
C LYS A 256 -10.28 -63.20 69.00
N ASP A 257 -8.95 -63.09 68.83
CA ASP A 257 -7.97 -63.97 69.48
C ASP A 257 -8.01 -63.80 71.02
N LYS A 258 -8.41 -62.61 71.53
CA LYS A 258 -8.68 -62.36 72.96
C LYS A 258 -10.04 -62.90 73.39
N GLU A 259 -11.08 -62.78 72.57
CA GLU A 259 -12.42 -63.30 72.83
C GLU A 259 -12.41 -64.83 72.86
N GLU A 260 -11.81 -65.52 71.89
CA GLU A 260 -11.63 -66.97 71.91
C GLU A 260 -10.83 -67.42 73.13
N LYS A 261 -9.83 -66.64 73.56
CA LYS A 261 -9.08 -66.93 74.78
C LYS A 261 -9.90 -66.68 76.05
N ILE A 262 -10.73 -65.65 76.09
CA ILE A 262 -11.72 -65.41 77.15
C ILE A 262 -12.75 -66.54 77.15
N GLU A 263 -13.21 -67.03 76.01
CA GLU A 263 -14.15 -68.15 75.90
C GLU A 263 -13.52 -69.45 76.41
N SER A 264 -12.27 -69.74 76.05
CA SER A 264 -11.53 -70.88 76.60
C SER A 264 -11.32 -70.78 78.12
N LEU A 265 -11.08 -69.56 78.64
CA LEU A 265 -10.94 -69.32 80.07
C LEU A 265 -12.29 -69.38 80.80
N LYS A 266 -13.39 -68.89 80.19
CA LYS A 266 -14.75 -69.11 80.70
C LYS A 266 -15.07 -70.60 80.77
N LEU A 267 -14.73 -71.36 79.72
CA LEU A 267 -15.01 -72.80 79.65
C LEU A 267 -14.18 -73.56 80.71
N GLU A 268 -12.89 -73.23 80.86
CA GLU A 268 -12.04 -73.77 81.93
C GLU A 268 -12.46 -73.30 83.34
N ILE A 269 -13.07 -72.11 83.46
CA ILE A 269 -13.72 -71.65 84.70
C ILE A 269 -15.01 -72.44 84.93
N THR A 270 -15.88 -72.67 83.94
CA THR A 270 -17.09 -73.48 84.14
C THR A 270 -16.77 -74.96 84.40
N ASP A 271 -15.69 -75.50 83.83
CA ASP A 271 -15.22 -76.84 84.18
C ASP A 271 -14.65 -76.89 85.60
N ARG A 272 -13.96 -75.82 86.06
CA ARG A 272 -13.53 -75.70 87.46
C ARG A 272 -14.70 -75.48 88.40
N ASP A 273 -15.68 -74.66 88.05
CA ASP A 273 -16.87 -74.38 88.85
C ASP A 273 -17.79 -75.61 88.90
N ASN A 274 -17.96 -76.34 87.79
CA ASN A 274 -18.62 -77.64 87.79
C ASN A 274 -17.86 -78.64 88.65
N LYS A 275 -16.53 -78.67 88.60
CA LYS A 275 -15.73 -79.59 89.42
C LYS A 275 -15.63 -79.19 90.90
N ILE A 276 -15.72 -77.88 91.19
CA ILE A 276 -15.92 -77.34 92.53
C ILE A 276 -17.31 -77.72 93.00
N LYS A 277 -18.36 -77.58 92.18
CA LYS A 277 -19.74 -77.99 92.46
C LYS A 277 -19.91 -79.51 92.59
N ASP A 278 -19.10 -80.31 91.91
CA ASP A 278 -18.98 -81.76 92.09
C ASP A 278 -18.29 -82.09 93.42
N LEU A 279 -17.25 -81.35 93.80
CA LEU A 279 -16.60 -81.52 95.11
C LEU A 279 -17.50 -81.01 96.25
N GLU A 280 -18.19 -79.90 96.05
CA GLU A 280 -19.15 -79.29 96.97
C GLU A 280 -20.44 -80.12 97.07
N SER A 281 -20.86 -80.85 96.03
CA SER A 281 -21.92 -81.86 96.15
C SER A 281 -21.40 -83.17 96.73
N ASN A 282 -20.15 -83.58 96.49
CA ASN A 282 -19.59 -84.72 97.22
C ASN A 282 -19.32 -84.42 98.71
N THR A 283 -19.17 -83.15 99.12
CA THR A 283 -19.10 -82.76 100.54
C THR A 283 -20.44 -82.30 101.13
N SER A 284 -21.34 -81.73 100.32
CA SER A 284 -22.59 -81.10 100.77
C SER A 284 -23.86 -81.75 100.24
N SER A 285 -23.81 -82.78 99.36
CA SER A 285 -24.94 -83.67 99.05
C SER A 285 -24.96 -84.94 99.91
N ASN A 286 -24.05 -85.03 100.89
CA ASN A 286 -24.39 -85.56 102.21
C ASN A 286 -25.55 -84.76 102.87
N SER A 287 -25.90 -83.60 102.31
CA SER A 287 -27.21 -82.94 102.41
C SER A 287 -27.77 -82.58 101.02
N LYS A 288 -28.40 -83.56 100.35
CA LYS A 288 -29.78 -83.43 99.79
C LYS A 288 -30.15 -82.09 99.12
N GLU A 289 -30.69 -81.99 97.91
CA GLU A 289 -31.57 -82.88 97.11
C GLU A 289 -32.05 -82.04 95.90
N LEU A 290 -32.66 -82.64 94.86
CA LEU A 290 -33.44 -81.97 93.77
C LEU A 290 -32.65 -81.02 92.80
N ASN A 291 -33.10 -80.73 91.56
CA ASN A 291 -33.89 -81.53 90.61
C ASN A 291 -33.72 -81.04 89.13
N THR A 292 -33.94 -81.99 88.22
CA THR A 292 -34.42 -82.00 86.82
C THR A 292 -34.74 -80.76 85.93
N GLU A 293 -34.70 -81.06 84.61
CA GLU A 293 -35.65 -80.71 83.50
C GLU A 293 -35.38 -79.56 82.47
N LEU A 294 -35.48 -79.94 81.18
CA LEU A 294 -35.99 -79.22 79.96
C LEU A 294 -35.35 -77.89 79.49
N GLU A 295 -35.36 -77.49 78.20
CA GLU A 295 -35.54 -78.21 76.91
C GLU A 295 -34.94 -77.43 75.72
N GLU A 296 -34.92 -78.10 74.56
CA GLU A 296 -34.91 -77.69 73.13
C GLU A 296 -35.49 -76.31 72.67
N PRO A 297 -35.46 -75.93 71.36
CA PRO A 297 -34.40 -76.09 70.32
C PRO A 297 -34.36 -74.95 69.23
N LYS A 298 -33.68 -75.20 68.08
CA LYS A 298 -33.91 -74.62 66.70
C LYS A 298 -33.58 -73.12 66.47
N GLU A 299 -33.29 -72.61 65.24
CA GLU A 299 -33.04 -73.17 63.88
C GLU A 299 -32.24 -72.16 63.00
N VAL A 300 -31.25 -72.63 62.19
CA VAL A 300 -31.07 -72.37 60.71
C VAL A 300 -30.96 -70.91 60.13
N PRO A 301 -30.14 -70.60 59.08
CA PRO A 301 -28.82 -71.12 58.62
C PRO A 301 -27.89 -70.03 57.96
N THR A 302 -26.79 -70.44 57.26
CA THR A 302 -26.08 -69.72 56.12
C THR A 302 -25.48 -68.30 56.32
N GLU A 303 -24.45 -67.82 55.61
CA GLU A 303 -23.30 -68.37 54.85
C GLU A 303 -22.28 -67.22 54.59
N LYS A 304 -21.14 -67.51 53.91
CA LYS A 304 -19.92 -66.66 53.78
C LYS A 304 -19.05 -66.77 55.06
N VAL A 305 -17.72 -66.62 55.06
CA VAL A 305 -16.86 -65.68 54.31
C VAL A 305 -15.47 -66.29 54.01
N ASN A 306 -14.97 -66.06 52.77
CA ASN A 306 -13.58 -65.97 52.28
C ASN A 306 -12.52 -67.11 52.29
N GLN A 307 -11.72 -67.03 51.22
CA GLN A 307 -10.24 -67.04 51.11
C GLN A 307 -9.42 -68.30 50.78
N ASP A 308 -8.51 -68.05 49.82
CA ASP A 308 -7.14 -68.54 49.67
C ASP A 308 -6.92 -70.06 49.59
N LYS A 309 -7.23 -70.63 48.41
CA LYS A 309 -6.89 -72.01 48.03
C LYS A 309 -5.50 -72.13 47.40
N SER A 310 -4.71 -73.04 47.97
CA SER A 310 -3.46 -73.57 47.40
C SER A 310 -3.69 -74.70 46.39
N SER A 311 -2.69 -74.99 45.55
CA SER A 311 -2.64 -76.23 44.77
C SER A 311 -1.21 -76.55 44.31
N SER A 312 -0.70 -77.76 44.63
CA SER A 312 0.56 -78.30 44.13
C SER A 312 0.67 -79.81 44.39
N GLY A 313 0.56 -80.62 43.33
CA GLY A 313 0.74 -82.09 43.33
C GLY A 313 -0.43 -82.91 43.92
N GLU A 314 -0.69 -84.16 43.48
CA GLU A 314 -0.18 -84.90 42.30
C GLU A 314 -1.06 -86.15 42.02
N GLU A 315 -1.17 -86.58 40.75
CA GLU A 315 -1.68 -87.87 40.15
C GLU A 315 -3.08 -88.43 40.56
N ASN A 316 -4.01 -88.94 39.72
CA ASN A 316 -4.06 -89.73 38.45
C ASN A 316 -3.64 -91.21 38.56
N THR A 317 -4.15 -92.19 37.77
CA THR A 317 -4.86 -92.22 36.46
C THR A 317 -6.16 -93.06 36.44
N ASP A 318 -6.83 -93.20 35.27
CA ASP A 318 -8.23 -93.67 35.12
C ASP A 318 -8.44 -94.79 34.03
N LYS A 319 -9.65 -95.38 33.96
CA LYS A 319 -10.20 -96.29 32.90
C LYS A 319 -11.74 -96.10 32.79
N ASP A 320 -12.42 -96.00 31.64
CA ASP A 320 -12.47 -96.84 30.41
C ASP A 320 -13.34 -98.13 30.62
N SER A 321 -14.29 -98.58 29.77
CA SER A 321 -14.41 -98.44 28.29
C SER A 321 -15.82 -98.72 27.68
N SER A 322 -16.08 -98.22 26.45
CA SER A 322 -16.96 -98.79 25.38
C SER A 322 -18.50 -98.86 25.63
N VAL A 323 -19.42 -98.97 24.65
CA VAL A 323 -19.42 -99.33 23.21
C VAL A 323 -20.30 -98.33 22.39
N GLY A 324 -20.24 -98.33 21.05
CA GLY A 324 -21.13 -97.50 20.20
C GLY A 324 -21.36 -98.02 18.76
N ASP A 325 -21.78 -97.09 17.90
CA ASP A 325 -22.14 -97.19 16.46
C ASP A 325 -23.54 -97.75 16.09
N SER A 326 -24.23 -97.02 15.20
CA SER A 326 -25.44 -97.39 14.43
C SER A 326 -25.91 -96.21 13.54
N SER A 327 -25.10 -95.78 12.57
CA SER A 327 -25.45 -94.68 11.64
C SER A 327 -26.05 -95.14 10.29
N ASP A 328 -26.88 -96.18 10.27
CA ASP A 328 -27.61 -96.61 9.04
C ASP A 328 -29.00 -97.21 9.32
N ASN A 329 -29.46 -97.20 10.58
CA ASN A 329 -30.58 -98.05 11.04
C ASN A 329 -31.76 -97.28 11.66
N SER A 330 -31.86 -95.95 11.48
CA SER A 330 -32.82 -95.11 12.23
C SER A 330 -34.30 -95.50 12.06
N ASP A 331 -34.71 -95.92 10.85
CA ASP A 331 -36.08 -96.35 10.60
C ASP A 331 -36.35 -97.79 11.06
N VAL A 332 -35.35 -98.66 10.95
CA VAL A 332 -35.41 -100.04 11.46
C VAL A 332 -35.45 -100.05 12.99
N LEU A 333 -34.66 -99.21 13.65
CA LEU A 333 -34.72 -98.97 15.09
C LEU A 333 -36.11 -98.49 15.52
N ASN A 334 -36.79 -97.64 14.75
CA ASN A 334 -38.19 -97.29 15.04
C ASN A 334 -39.14 -98.49 14.92
N THR A 335 -38.92 -99.43 13.99
CA THR A 335 -39.70 -100.67 13.93
C THR A 335 -39.36 -101.66 15.05
N GLU A 336 -38.10 -101.77 15.44
CA GLU A 336 -37.64 -102.66 16.52
C GLU A 336 -38.04 -102.12 17.90
N ILE A 337 -37.98 -100.81 18.13
CA ILE A 337 -38.58 -100.13 19.28
C ILE A 337 -40.10 -100.37 19.33
N SER A 338 -40.78 -100.43 18.18
CA SER A 338 -42.21 -100.75 18.13
C SER A 338 -42.49 -102.22 18.49
N GLN A 339 -41.66 -103.17 18.03
CA GLN A 339 -41.77 -104.57 18.42
C GLN A 339 -41.39 -104.81 19.89
N LEU A 340 -40.34 -104.17 20.39
CA LEU A 340 -39.94 -104.20 21.80
C LEU A 340 -41.03 -103.60 22.70
N LYS A 341 -41.68 -102.49 22.29
CA LYS A 341 -42.87 -101.99 22.99
C LYS A 341 -44.01 -103.01 23.01
N SER A 342 -44.24 -103.73 21.92
CA SER A 342 -45.27 -104.79 21.89
C SER A 342 -44.94 -105.96 22.81
N GLN A 343 -43.68 -106.39 22.88
CA GLN A 343 -43.24 -107.47 23.78
C GLN A 343 -43.21 -107.03 25.25
N LEU A 344 -42.76 -105.80 25.51
CA LEU A 344 -42.75 -105.19 26.84
C LEU A 344 -44.18 -105.04 27.36
N SER A 345 -45.13 -104.61 26.52
CA SER A 345 -46.56 -104.59 26.86
C SER A 345 -47.13 -105.98 27.20
N THR A 346 -46.76 -107.04 26.45
CA THR A 346 -47.21 -108.41 26.82
C THR A 346 -46.57 -108.94 28.11
N LYS A 347 -45.36 -108.48 28.45
CA LYS A 347 -44.72 -108.80 29.74
C LYS A 347 -45.23 -107.93 30.88
N GLU A 348 -45.66 -106.69 30.63
CA GLU A 348 -46.40 -105.88 31.60
C GLU A 348 -47.74 -106.52 31.95
N THR A 349 -48.49 -107.07 30.99
CA THR A 349 -49.73 -107.81 31.30
C THR A 349 -49.47 -109.08 32.10
N GLU A 350 -48.44 -109.87 31.75
CA GLU A 350 -48.07 -111.09 32.49
C GLU A 350 -47.58 -110.78 33.92
N VAL A 351 -46.87 -109.66 34.10
CA VAL A 351 -46.45 -109.16 35.42
C VAL A 351 -47.63 -108.62 36.24
N GLU A 352 -48.60 -107.93 35.63
CA GLU A 352 -49.80 -107.46 36.33
C GLU A 352 -50.71 -108.63 36.72
N GLU A 353 -50.86 -109.66 35.88
CA GLU A 353 -51.57 -110.90 36.22
C GLU A 353 -50.91 -111.60 37.42
N LEU A 354 -49.59 -111.85 37.37
CA LEU A 354 -48.84 -112.43 38.49
C LEU A 354 -48.87 -111.56 39.75
N THR A 355 -48.87 -110.23 39.62
CA THR A 355 -48.96 -109.30 40.75
C THR A 355 -50.33 -109.38 41.42
N ASN A 356 -51.41 -109.55 40.65
CA ASN A 356 -52.75 -109.75 41.19
C ASN A 356 -52.96 -111.17 41.76
N GLU A 357 -52.33 -112.20 41.20
CA GLU A 357 -52.31 -113.55 41.79
C GLU A 357 -51.57 -113.54 43.15
N VAL A 358 -50.39 -112.91 43.23
CA VAL A 358 -49.68 -112.70 44.50
C VAL A 358 -50.53 -111.88 45.49
N ARG A 359 -51.31 -110.91 45.02
CA ARG A 359 -52.20 -110.09 45.87
C ARG A 359 -53.38 -110.90 46.42
N THR A 360 -54.01 -111.74 45.61
CA THR A 360 -55.14 -112.60 46.04
C THR A 360 -54.67 -113.72 46.96
N LEU A 361 -53.55 -114.38 46.65
CA LEU A 361 -52.91 -115.35 47.55
C LEU A 361 -52.53 -114.72 48.90
N LYS A 362 -52.06 -113.47 48.90
CA LYS A 362 -51.73 -112.74 50.14
C LYS A 362 -52.98 -112.35 50.95
N SER A 363 -54.11 -112.09 50.30
CA SER A 363 -55.40 -111.94 50.98
C SER A 363 -55.82 -113.27 51.61
N GLN A 364 -55.87 -114.36 50.84
CA GLN A 364 -56.26 -115.69 51.34
C GLN A 364 -55.37 -116.18 52.49
N LEU A 365 -54.08 -115.82 52.50
CA LEU A 365 -53.15 -116.13 53.59
C LEU A 365 -53.45 -115.28 54.84
N ASN A 366 -53.90 -114.03 54.68
CA ASN A 366 -54.39 -113.22 55.79
C ASN A 366 -55.71 -113.78 56.35
N ASP A 367 -56.69 -114.05 55.48
CA ASP A 367 -58.00 -114.62 55.85
C ASP A 367 -57.81 -115.96 56.60
N LYS A 368 -56.87 -116.80 56.14
CA LYS A 368 -56.51 -118.05 56.81
C LYS A 368 -55.70 -117.86 58.09
N ASN A 369 -54.97 -116.76 58.25
CA ASN A 369 -54.30 -116.43 59.51
C ASN A 369 -55.31 -115.93 60.56
N GLU A 370 -56.31 -115.15 60.13
CA GLU A 370 -57.44 -114.69 60.95
C GLU A 370 -58.31 -115.88 61.41
N GLU A 371 -58.64 -116.83 60.52
CA GLU A 371 -59.28 -118.11 60.87
C GLU A 371 -58.42 -118.97 61.82
N ILE A 372 -57.08 -118.90 61.73
CA ILE A 372 -56.17 -119.56 62.69
C ILE A 372 -56.13 -118.82 64.05
N GLU A 373 -56.35 -117.50 64.08
CA GLU A 373 -56.48 -116.70 65.31
C GLU A 373 -57.81 -117.01 66.01
N ASP A 374 -58.92 -117.03 65.28
CA ASP A 374 -60.25 -117.47 65.74
C ASP A 374 -60.23 -118.91 66.26
N LEU A 375 -59.56 -119.83 65.55
CA LEU A 375 -59.39 -121.21 65.99
C LEU A 375 -58.48 -121.32 67.23
N ARG A 376 -57.49 -120.43 67.40
CA ARG A 376 -56.66 -120.38 68.62
C ARG A 376 -57.45 -119.88 69.81
N ASP A 377 -58.22 -118.81 69.65
CA ASP A 377 -59.05 -118.30 70.75
C ASP A 377 -60.24 -119.24 71.05
N SER A 378 -60.79 -119.94 70.05
CA SER A 378 -61.72 -121.07 70.26
C SER A 378 -61.06 -122.22 71.03
N VAL A 379 -59.83 -122.61 70.70
CA VAL A 379 -59.08 -123.68 71.43
C VAL A 379 -58.67 -123.24 72.84
N LYS A 380 -58.49 -121.94 73.07
CA LYS A 380 -58.20 -121.31 74.37
C LYS A 380 -59.46 -121.17 75.22
N GLU A 381 -60.62 -120.90 74.60
CA GLU A 381 -61.92 -120.92 75.28
C GLU A 381 -62.35 -122.35 75.62
N ILE A 382 -62.25 -123.30 74.69
CA ILE A 382 -62.35 -124.75 74.97
C ILE A 382 -61.29 -125.18 76.01
N GLY A 383 -60.11 -124.57 76.01
CA GLY A 383 -59.07 -124.79 77.01
C GLY A 383 -59.48 -124.31 78.41
N ASN A 384 -60.12 -123.14 78.49
CA ASN A 384 -60.70 -122.60 79.73
C ASN A 384 -61.90 -123.45 80.19
N GLU A 385 -62.82 -123.81 79.28
CA GLU A 385 -63.94 -124.72 79.56
C GLU A 385 -63.46 -126.11 79.99
N LEU A 386 -62.36 -126.61 79.43
CA LEU A 386 -61.76 -127.87 79.85
C LEU A 386 -61.10 -127.73 81.23
N VAL A 387 -60.56 -126.56 81.59
CA VAL A 387 -60.03 -126.29 82.94
C VAL A 387 -61.16 -126.16 83.96
N THR A 388 -62.20 -125.37 83.67
CA THR A 388 -63.38 -125.26 84.56
C THR A 388 -64.07 -126.61 84.67
N SER A 389 -64.38 -127.30 83.56
CA SER A 389 -64.96 -128.65 83.58
C SER A 389 -64.07 -129.65 84.31
N LYS A 390 -62.74 -129.52 84.26
CA LYS A 390 -61.81 -130.43 84.96
C LYS A 390 -61.72 -130.13 86.45
N ASP A 391 -61.91 -128.88 86.87
CA ASP A 391 -61.93 -128.48 88.27
C ASP A 391 -63.32 -128.64 88.91
N GLU A 392 -64.39 -128.52 88.12
CA GLU A 392 -65.73 -129.04 88.43
C GLU A 392 -65.72 -130.57 88.51
N ILE A 393 -65.08 -131.28 87.58
CA ILE A 393 -64.89 -132.72 87.69
C ILE A 393 -64.03 -133.06 88.91
N LYS A 394 -63.08 -132.23 89.37
CA LYS A 394 -62.39 -132.44 90.66
C LYS A 394 -63.30 -132.21 91.86
N SER A 395 -64.12 -131.16 91.87
CA SER A 395 -65.03 -130.87 92.98
C SER A 395 -66.13 -131.93 93.08
N LEU A 396 -66.78 -132.26 91.96
CA LEU A 396 -67.74 -133.36 91.83
C LEU A 396 -67.10 -134.71 92.21
N LYS A 397 -65.86 -135.00 91.79
CA LYS A 397 -65.16 -136.26 92.15
C LYS A 397 -64.70 -136.33 93.60
N ASN A 398 -64.63 -135.20 94.31
CA ASN A 398 -64.48 -135.16 95.78
C ASN A 398 -65.83 -135.24 96.51
N SER A 399 -66.96 -134.92 95.85
CA SER A 399 -68.31 -135.14 96.39
C SER A 399 -68.86 -136.55 96.09
N GLN A 400 -68.44 -137.20 95.00
CA GLN A 400 -68.92 -138.50 94.54
C GLN A 400 -68.27 -139.69 95.29
N LYS A 401 -68.21 -139.61 96.63
CA LYS A 401 -67.76 -140.73 97.50
C LYS A 401 -68.58 -140.91 98.79
N SER A 402 -69.88 -140.67 98.66
CA SER A 402 -70.98 -141.25 99.43
C SER A 402 -72.11 -141.50 98.43
N ILE A 403 -72.93 -142.56 98.59
CA ILE A 403 -73.96 -143.01 97.61
C ILE A 403 -73.27 -143.65 96.39
N ASP A 404 -73.13 -144.97 96.21
CA ASP A 404 -73.90 -146.18 96.63
C ASP A 404 -75.39 -146.12 96.25
N ASN A 405 -76.06 -147.12 95.66
CA ASN A 405 -75.76 -148.33 94.86
C ASN A 405 -77.13 -148.76 94.27
N GLU A 406 -77.16 -149.47 93.13
CA GLU A 406 -78.36 -150.18 92.61
C GLU A 406 -79.57 -149.22 92.34
N ASP A 407 -80.73 -149.60 91.78
CA ASP A 407 -81.25 -150.80 91.10
C ASP A 407 -82.06 -150.24 89.89
N SER A 408 -82.23 -150.82 88.69
CA SER A 408 -82.50 -152.19 88.25
C SER A 408 -83.89 -152.74 88.66
N THR A 409 -84.34 -153.78 87.93
CA THR A 409 -85.67 -154.44 88.01
C THR A 409 -86.91 -153.70 87.48
N THR A 410 -87.23 -153.92 86.19
CA THR A 410 -88.58 -154.38 85.80
C THR A 410 -88.45 -155.49 84.75
N LYS A 411 -88.60 -156.73 85.21
CA LYS A 411 -88.86 -157.92 84.40
C LYS A 411 -89.77 -158.84 85.19
N GLU A 412 -90.91 -159.19 84.63
CA GLU A 412 -91.69 -160.34 85.05
C GLU A 412 -91.21 -161.62 84.31
N ASP A 413 -91.82 -162.75 84.66
CA ASP A 413 -91.72 -164.09 84.08
C ASP A 413 -90.53 -165.02 84.45
N THR A 414 -90.92 -166.24 84.87
CA THR A 414 -90.16 -167.51 85.04
C THR A 414 -89.45 -167.82 86.38
N ASN A 415 -90.28 -168.19 87.37
CA ASN A 415 -89.90 -168.95 88.58
C ASN A 415 -89.31 -170.36 88.24
N THR A 416 -88.29 -170.86 88.97
CA THR A 416 -88.04 -172.33 89.11
C THR A 416 -86.96 -172.76 90.12
N GLN A 417 -85.70 -172.31 89.98
CA GLN A 417 -84.59 -173.29 89.96
C GLN A 417 -83.89 -173.69 91.29
N ILE A 418 -83.23 -172.77 92.01
CA ILE A 418 -82.08 -173.16 92.87
C ILE A 418 -82.49 -173.63 94.27
N ASN A 419 -82.80 -174.92 94.38
CA ASN A 419 -82.98 -175.64 95.65
C ASN A 419 -82.06 -176.89 95.76
N ASP A 420 -81.18 -177.10 94.77
CA ASP A 420 -80.51 -178.38 94.47
C ASP A 420 -79.01 -178.42 94.86
N TRP A 421 -78.46 -177.30 95.34
CA TRP A 421 -77.00 -177.11 95.47
C TRP A 421 -76.40 -177.64 96.79
N GLU A 422 -77.21 -177.91 97.83
CA GLU A 422 -76.70 -178.31 99.15
C GLU A 422 -76.09 -179.73 99.18
N LEU A 423 -76.66 -180.70 98.46
CA LEU A 423 -76.30 -182.12 98.60
C LEU A 423 -74.87 -182.47 98.15
N LYS A 424 -74.21 -181.62 97.34
CA LYS A 424 -72.80 -181.81 96.93
C LYS A 424 -71.80 -181.61 98.09
N TYR A 425 -72.19 -180.89 99.14
CA TYR A 425 -71.29 -180.35 100.16
C TYR A 425 -70.55 -181.43 100.98
N ASN A 426 -71.23 -182.52 101.36
CA ASN A 426 -70.67 -183.50 102.30
C ASN A 426 -69.64 -184.47 101.68
N SER A 427 -69.68 -184.75 100.37
CA SER A 427 -68.74 -185.69 99.76
C SER A 427 -67.34 -185.11 99.61
N GLN A 428 -67.26 -183.81 99.29
CA GLN A 428 -65.98 -183.10 99.11
C GLN A 428 -65.21 -182.90 100.42
N LEU A 429 -65.83 -183.18 101.58
CA LEU A 429 -65.30 -182.81 102.90
C LEU A 429 -64.15 -183.71 103.39
N LYS A 430 -64.00 -184.92 102.82
CA LYS A 430 -62.78 -185.75 102.97
C LYS A 430 -61.70 -185.39 101.95
N GLU A 431 -62.10 -185.21 100.68
CA GLU A 431 -61.24 -184.82 99.57
C GLU A 431 -60.49 -183.49 99.86
N ASN A 432 -61.17 -182.54 100.51
CA ASN A 432 -60.61 -181.27 101.02
C ASN A 432 -59.56 -181.41 102.15
N LYS A 433 -59.24 -182.61 102.63
CA LYS A 433 -58.10 -182.81 103.55
C LYS A 433 -56.82 -183.17 102.81
N GLU A 434 -56.87 -184.14 101.91
CA GLU A 434 -55.70 -184.60 101.14
C GLU A 434 -55.24 -183.52 100.16
N LEU A 435 -56.17 -182.86 99.46
CA LEU A 435 -55.91 -181.66 98.65
C LEU A 435 -55.26 -180.50 99.43
N LYS A 436 -55.35 -180.50 100.77
CA LYS A 436 -54.85 -179.41 101.61
C LYS A 436 -53.38 -179.57 101.98
N GLU A 437 -52.89 -180.80 102.11
CA GLU A 437 -51.47 -181.08 102.28
C GLU A 437 -50.71 -180.96 100.95
N GLU A 438 -51.33 -181.37 99.83
CA GLU A 438 -50.74 -181.21 98.49
C GLU A 438 -50.61 -179.72 98.07
N LEU A 439 -51.59 -178.89 98.44
CA LEU A 439 -51.58 -177.44 98.17
C LEU A 439 -50.49 -176.69 98.98
N ASP A 440 -50.12 -177.15 100.18
CA ASP A 440 -49.03 -176.54 100.97
C ASP A 440 -47.63 -176.91 100.43
N VAL A 441 -47.53 -177.93 99.57
CA VAL A 441 -46.32 -178.22 98.78
C VAL A 441 -46.27 -177.32 97.54
N ALA A 442 -47.35 -177.28 96.74
CA ALA A 442 -47.43 -176.48 95.52
C ALA A 442 -47.22 -174.97 95.77
N THR A 443 -47.70 -174.44 96.90
CA THR A 443 -47.51 -173.03 97.28
C THR A 443 -46.09 -172.70 97.78
N LYS A 444 -45.24 -173.70 98.06
CA LYS A 444 -43.79 -173.48 98.28
C LYS A 444 -43.03 -173.34 96.96
N GLU A 445 -43.25 -174.25 96.00
CA GLU A 445 -42.60 -174.14 94.68
C GLU A 445 -42.94 -172.84 93.94
N SER A 446 -44.20 -172.39 94.03
CA SER A 446 -44.64 -171.13 93.41
C SER A 446 -43.85 -169.92 93.93
N LYS A 447 -43.53 -169.89 95.23
CA LYS A 447 -42.72 -168.83 95.87
C LYS A 447 -41.23 -168.90 95.48
N GLU A 448 -40.73 -170.05 95.07
CA GLU A 448 -39.36 -170.21 94.57
C GLU A 448 -39.23 -169.63 93.15
N LYS A 449 -40.13 -170.02 92.24
CA LYS A 449 -40.19 -169.53 90.85
C LYS A 449 -40.39 -168.00 90.77
N GLU A 450 -41.12 -167.41 91.72
CA GLU A 450 -41.29 -165.95 91.78
C GLU A 450 -39.98 -165.20 92.14
N LYS A 451 -39.13 -165.75 93.01
CA LYS A 451 -37.80 -165.16 93.31
C LYS A 451 -36.90 -165.16 92.08
N GLU A 452 -36.95 -166.22 91.29
CA GLU A 452 -36.14 -166.35 90.07
C GLU A 452 -36.62 -165.38 88.97
N ARG A 453 -37.93 -165.24 88.80
CA ARG A 453 -38.53 -164.24 87.91
C ARG A 453 -38.16 -162.81 88.29
N LYS A 454 -38.11 -162.47 89.59
CA LYS A 454 -37.67 -161.15 90.06
C LYS A 454 -36.20 -160.85 89.71
N LYS A 455 -35.30 -161.83 89.81
CA LYS A 455 -33.89 -161.66 89.39
C LYS A 455 -33.76 -161.32 87.90
N SER A 456 -34.57 -161.92 87.02
CA SER A 456 -34.51 -161.60 85.59
C SER A 456 -35.09 -160.21 85.27
N GLU A 457 -36.11 -159.77 86.01
CA GLU A 457 -36.67 -158.43 85.88
C GLU A 457 -35.65 -157.33 86.27
N ASP A 458 -34.92 -157.51 87.37
CA ASP A 458 -33.84 -156.58 87.78
C ASP A 458 -32.71 -156.49 86.73
N GLN A 459 -32.42 -157.60 86.05
CA GLN A 459 -31.39 -157.65 85.00
C GLN A 459 -31.85 -156.89 83.74
N LEU A 460 -33.12 -157.02 83.35
CA LEU A 460 -33.74 -156.22 82.28
C LEU A 460 -33.81 -154.72 82.64
N ARG A 461 -34.18 -154.38 83.89
CA ARG A 461 -34.21 -152.99 84.38
C ARG A 461 -32.85 -152.30 84.24
N LYS A 462 -31.75 -153.00 84.53
CA LYS A 462 -30.36 -152.49 84.33
C LYS A 462 -30.00 -152.29 82.85
N GLN A 463 -30.47 -153.15 81.95
CA GLN A 463 -30.29 -152.97 80.50
C GLN A 463 -31.09 -151.77 79.96
N ILE A 464 -32.33 -151.59 80.42
CA ILE A 464 -33.16 -150.44 80.05
C ILE A 464 -32.52 -149.12 80.55
N GLN A 465 -31.97 -149.11 81.77
CA GLN A 465 -31.30 -147.92 82.32
C GLN A 465 -30.03 -147.55 81.54
N THR A 466 -29.20 -148.54 81.17
CA THR A 466 -27.98 -148.29 80.37
C THR A 466 -28.29 -147.93 78.90
N LEU A 467 -29.42 -148.35 78.35
CA LEU A 467 -29.90 -147.88 77.05
C LEU A 467 -30.43 -146.45 77.12
N LYS A 468 -31.20 -146.08 78.16
CA LYS A 468 -31.65 -144.68 78.38
C LYS A 468 -30.46 -143.73 78.49
N GLN A 469 -29.47 -144.06 79.30
CA GLN A 469 -28.28 -143.23 79.49
C GLN A 469 -27.46 -143.05 78.19
N LYS A 470 -27.49 -144.04 77.28
CA LYS A 470 -26.94 -143.90 75.92
C LYS A 470 -27.77 -142.97 75.05
N LEU A 471 -29.10 -143.14 75.03
CA LEU A 471 -30.03 -142.30 74.27
C LEU A 471 -29.84 -140.81 74.63
N GLU A 472 -29.86 -140.50 75.92
CA GLU A 472 -29.66 -139.16 76.47
C GLU A 472 -28.29 -138.57 76.08
N SER A 473 -27.24 -139.41 76.03
CA SER A 473 -25.90 -138.99 75.57
C SER A 473 -25.80 -138.73 74.05
N THR A 474 -26.69 -139.32 73.24
CA THR A 474 -26.82 -139.03 71.80
C THR A 474 -27.72 -137.84 71.53
N GLU A 475 -28.78 -137.67 72.31
CA GLU A 475 -29.74 -136.58 72.24
C GLU A 475 -29.07 -135.24 72.56
N ASN A 476 -28.28 -135.17 73.64
CA ASN A 476 -27.44 -134.00 73.96
C ASN A 476 -26.43 -133.63 72.86
N LYS A 477 -25.94 -134.62 72.08
CA LYS A 477 -25.04 -134.37 70.93
C LYS A 477 -25.77 -133.91 69.68
N PHE A 478 -27.03 -134.33 69.51
CA PHE A 478 -27.90 -133.82 68.46
C PHE A 478 -28.30 -132.37 68.76
N GLU A 479 -28.64 -132.07 70.01
CA GLU A 479 -28.95 -130.74 70.52
C GLU A 479 -27.77 -129.75 70.30
N SER A 480 -26.54 -130.17 70.62
CA SER A 480 -25.35 -129.33 70.38
C SER A 480 -25.14 -129.05 68.89
N LYS A 481 -25.19 -130.08 68.04
CA LYS A 481 -25.04 -129.90 66.58
C LYS A 481 -26.16 -129.09 65.95
N THR A 482 -27.37 -129.13 66.52
CA THR A 482 -28.51 -128.31 66.06
C THR A 482 -28.29 -126.83 66.37
N LYS A 483 -27.69 -126.51 67.53
CA LYS A 483 -27.23 -125.14 67.84
C LYS A 483 -26.10 -124.69 66.92
N ASP A 484 -25.11 -125.54 66.65
CA ASP A 484 -24.01 -125.23 65.72
C ASP A 484 -24.54 -124.95 64.29
N LEU A 485 -25.48 -125.77 63.81
CA LEU A 485 -26.16 -125.56 62.52
C LEU A 485 -26.93 -124.24 62.47
N LYS A 486 -27.63 -123.88 63.55
CA LYS A 486 -28.34 -122.58 63.64
C LYS A 486 -27.35 -121.42 63.58
N ASN A 487 -26.28 -121.46 64.37
CA ASN A 487 -25.25 -120.42 64.39
C ASN A 487 -24.62 -120.24 63.00
N LEU A 488 -24.28 -121.34 62.32
CA LEU A 488 -23.71 -121.31 60.97
C LEU A 488 -24.70 -120.77 59.92
N SER A 489 -26.01 -121.01 60.09
CA SER A 489 -27.06 -120.41 59.26
C SER A 489 -27.17 -118.90 59.48
N GLU A 490 -27.09 -118.42 60.73
CA GLU A 490 -27.10 -116.99 61.04
C GLU A 490 -25.84 -116.28 60.52
N GLU A 491 -24.67 -116.94 60.53
CA GLU A 491 -23.46 -116.41 59.90
C GLU A 491 -23.57 -116.35 58.38
N LYS A 492 -24.15 -117.37 57.74
CA LYS A 492 -24.42 -117.37 56.29
C LYS A 492 -25.32 -116.19 55.89
N GLU A 493 -26.40 -115.93 56.64
CA GLU A 493 -27.29 -114.79 56.37
C GLU A 493 -26.58 -113.44 56.54
N LYS A 494 -25.72 -113.30 57.56
CA LYS A 494 -24.89 -112.10 57.78
C LYS A 494 -23.87 -111.90 56.65
N LEU A 495 -23.34 -112.98 56.08
CA LEU A 495 -22.44 -112.93 54.91
C LEU A 495 -23.20 -112.58 53.62
N GLU A 496 -24.39 -113.14 53.37
CA GLU A 496 -25.21 -112.80 52.20
C GLU A 496 -25.68 -111.33 52.23
N LYS A 497 -25.97 -110.78 53.42
CA LYS A 497 -26.20 -109.33 53.60
C LYS A 497 -24.97 -108.50 53.25
N ARG A 498 -23.78 -108.86 53.76
CA ARG A 498 -22.52 -108.17 53.40
C ARG A 498 -22.16 -108.26 51.92
N ILE A 499 -22.43 -109.39 51.25
CA ILE A 499 -22.24 -109.54 49.80
C ILE A 499 -23.21 -108.61 49.04
N SER A 500 -24.45 -108.47 49.52
CA SER A 500 -25.45 -107.56 48.95
C SER A 500 -25.11 -106.07 49.18
N GLU A 501 -24.45 -105.74 50.29
CA GLU A 501 -23.91 -104.39 50.55
C GLU A 501 -22.71 -104.11 49.64
N LEU A 502 -21.76 -105.05 49.52
CA LEU A 502 -20.60 -104.93 48.64
C LEU A 502 -20.99 -104.76 47.16
N SER A 503 -22.06 -105.41 46.69
CA SER A 503 -22.56 -105.20 45.32
C SER A 503 -23.10 -103.79 45.10
N LYS A 504 -23.83 -103.23 46.09
CA LYS A 504 -24.30 -101.84 46.06
C LYS A 504 -23.14 -100.84 46.09
N PHE A 505 -22.15 -101.04 46.98
CA PHE A 505 -20.95 -100.19 47.01
C PHE A 505 -20.16 -100.26 45.70
N LYS A 506 -20.04 -101.43 45.06
CA LYS A 506 -19.38 -101.57 43.75
C LYS A 506 -20.14 -100.86 42.63
N SER A 507 -21.47 -100.87 42.66
CA SER A 507 -22.29 -100.10 41.72
C SER A 507 -22.09 -98.58 41.91
N ASN A 508 -22.06 -98.13 43.17
CA ASN A 508 -21.87 -96.71 43.50
C ASN A 508 -20.46 -96.20 43.16
N ASP A 509 -19.42 -97.01 43.41
CA ASP A 509 -18.04 -96.77 42.96
C ASP A 509 -17.96 -96.60 41.43
N SER A 510 -18.68 -97.43 40.67
CA SER A 510 -18.76 -97.28 39.21
C SER A 510 -19.46 -95.98 38.78
N SER A 511 -20.51 -95.56 39.51
CA SER A 511 -21.21 -94.29 39.24
C SER A 511 -20.31 -93.08 39.54
N LEU A 512 -19.65 -93.08 40.70
CA LEU A 512 -18.73 -92.01 41.11
C LEU A 512 -17.51 -91.91 40.18
N LYS A 513 -17.03 -93.02 39.62
CA LYS A 513 -15.96 -93.00 38.60
C LYS A 513 -16.38 -92.36 37.28
N LEU A 514 -17.63 -92.57 36.85
CA LEU A 514 -18.17 -91.88 35.67
C LEU A 514 -18.36 -90.37 35.93
N GLU A 515 -18.81 -90.00 37.13
CA GLU A 515 -18.92 -88.60 37.55
C GLU A 515 -17.54 -87.91 37.66
N ILE A 516 -16.55 -88.56 38.28
CA ILE A 516 -15.16 -88.08 38.32
C ILE A 516 -14.60 -87.93 36.90
N SER A 517 -14.91 -88.86 35.98
CA SER A 517 -14.47 -88.78 34.58
C SER A 517 -15.11 -87.60 33.82
N SER A 518 -16.40 -87.34 34.01
CA SER A 518 -17.09 -86.21 33.39
C SER A 518 -16.64 -84.87 33.99
N LEU A 519 -16.39 -84.81 35.30
CA LEU A 519 -15.81 -83.66 35.99
C LEU A 519 -14.36 -83.40 35.56
N LYS A 520 -13.53 -84.44 35.37
CA LYS A 520 -12.18 -84.32 34.79
C LYS A 520 -12.23 -83.73 33.37
N SER A 521 -13.12 -84.24 32.51
CA SER A 521 -13.33 -83.68 31.16
C SER A 521 -13.80 -82.21 31.20
N SER A 522 -14.75 -81.89 32.09
CA SER A 522 -15.23 -80.51 32.32
C SER A 522 -14.12 -79.58 32.82
N LEU A 523 -13.23 -80.08 33.69
CA LEU A 523 -12.07 -79.36 34.19
C LEU A 523 -11.05 -79.11 33.07
N THR A 524 -10.67 -80.14 32.31
CA THR A 524 -9.75 -80.01 31.16
C THR A 524 -10.27 -79.01 30.11
N ASN A 525 -11.57 -79.02 29.81
CA ASN A 525 -12.17 -78.04 28.90
C ASN A 525 -12.12 -76.61 29.48
N LYS A 526 -12.33 -76.44 30.80
CA LYS A 526 -12.17 -75.14 31.47
C LYS A 526 -10.72 -74.67 31.49
N ASP A 527 -9.76 -75.55 31.73
CA ASP A 527 -8.33 -75.23 31.69
C ASP A 527 -7.89 -74.80 30.28
N ASN A 528 -8.40 -75.45 29.24
CA ASN A 528 -8.20 -75.03 27.86
C ASN A 528 -8.75 -73.62 27.61
N SER A 529 -10.02 -73.34 27.95
CA SER A 529 -10.58 -71.99 27.81
C SER A 529 -9.90 -70.94 28.70
N ILE A 530 -9.40 -71.31 29.88
CA ILE A 530 -8.59 -70.45 30.75
C ILE A 530 -7.24 -70.12 30.07
N ASN A 531 -6.63 -71.07 29.35
CA ASN A 531 -5.39 -70.84 28.63
C ASN A 531 -5.61 -70.00 27.35
N GLU A 532 -6.71 -70.21 26.63
CA GLU A 532 -7.14 -69.33 25.52
C GLU A 532 -7.36 -67.89 26.01
N LEU A 533 -8.09 -67.71 27.12
CA LEU A 533 -8.30 -66.40 27.74
C LEU A 533 -6.99 -65.77 28.24
N LYS A 534 -6.05 -66.54 28.79
CA LYS A 534 -4.70 -66.03 29.12
C LYS A 534 -3.96 -65.53 27.88
N THR A 535 -3.98 -66.28 26.77
CA THR A 535 -3.33 -65.85 25.52
C THR A 535 -3.96 -64.57 24.97
N GLN A 536 -5.30 -64.46 24.94
CA GLN A 536 -5.99 -63.23 24.54
C GLN A 536 -5.66 -62.05 25.46
N VAL A 537 -5.58 -62.27 26.78
CA VAL A 537 -5.18 -61.25 27.75
C VAL A 537 -3.74 -60.78 27.54
N ASP A 538 -2.81 -61.67 27.21
CA ASP A 538 -1.41 -61.29 26.95
C ASP A 538 -1.21 -60.64 25.57
N GLU A 539 -1.97 -61.04 24.54
CA GLU A 539 -2.07 -60.31 23.27
C GLU A 539 -2.62 -58.89 23.48
N LEU A 540 -3.70 -58.73 24.26
CA LEU A 540 -4.26 -57.42 24.60
C LEU A 540 -3.30 -56.56 25.44
N LYS A 541 -2.49 -57.16 26.33
CA LYS A 541 -1.40 -56.44 27.03
C LYS A 541 -0.31 -55.98 26.07
N GLN A 542 0.10 -56.82 25.10
CA GLN A 542 1.10 -56.42 24.09
C GLN A 542 0.57 -55.33 23.17
N SER A 543 -0.68 -55.45 22.72
CA SER A 543 -1.40 -54.43 21.95
C SER A 543 -1.46 -53.10 22.71
N ASN A 544 -1.92 -53.10 23.96
CA ASN A 544 -1.96 -51.90 24.81
C ASN A 544 -0.57 -51.28 25.04
N LYS A 545 0.48 -52.08 25.23
CA LYS A 545 1.87 -51.55 25.30
C LYS A 545 2.25 -50.82 24.01
N SER A 546 2.00 -51.44 22.85
CA SER A 546 2.31 -50.81 21.55
C SER A 546 1.49 -49.52 21.31
N LEU A 547 0.22 -49.52 21.71
CA LEU A 547 -0.66 -48.37 21.64
C LEU A 547 -0.17 -47.24 22.56
N ASN A 548 0.24 -47.56 23.79
CA ASN A 548 0.75 -46.57 24.73
C ASN A 548 2.08 -45.94 24.26
N SER A 549 2.99 -46.75 23.71
CA SER A 549 4.20 -46.21 23.06
C SER A 549 3.86 -45.31 21.87
N LYS A 550 2.83 -45.65 21.06
CA LYS A 550 2.37 -44.79 19.97
C LYS A 550 1.73 -43.49 20.46
N VAL A 551 0.99 -43.52 21.58
CA VAL A 551 0.44 -42.34 22.26
C VAL A 551 1.56 -41.45 22.83
N GLU A 552 2.61 -42.04 23.40
CA GLU A 552 3.79 -41.29 23.84
C GLU A 552 4.53 -40.61 22.68
N GLU A 553 4.72 -41.31 21.55
CA GLU A 553 5.31 -40.72 20.34
C GLU A 553 4.46 -39.56 19.79
N LEU A 554 3.13 -39.74 19.73
CA LEU A 554 2.21 -38.70 19.29
C LEU A 554 2.17 -37.51 20.26
N SER A 555 2.28 -37.76 21.57
CA SER A 555 2.40 -36.72 22.61
C SER A 555 3.69 -35.92 22.45
N LYS A 556 4.85 -36.60 22.29
CA LYS A 556 6.15 -35.97 22.04
C LYS A 556 6.10 -35.11 20.76
N SER A 557 5.62 -35.66 19.65
CA SER A 557 5.48 -34.95 18.38
C SER A 557 4.48 -33.77 18.45
N ASN A 558 3.38 -33.91 19.18
CA ASN A 558 2.45 -32.80 19.42
C ASN A 558 3.10 -31.68 20.24
N ASN A 559 3.89 -32.02 21.27
CA ASN A 559 4.58 -31.03 22.11
C ASN A 559 5.69 -30.30 21.31
N GLU A 560 6.40 -31.01 20.43
CA GLU A 560 7.33 -30.41 19.47
C GLU A 560 6.62 -29.46 18.50
N LEU A 561 5.47 -29.88 17.93
CA LEU A 561 4.64 -29.02 17.07
C LEU A 561 4.09 -27.80 17.81
N GLN A 562 3.71 -27.94 19.07
CA GLN A 562 3.28 -26.82 19.92
C GLN A 562 4.44 -25.85 20.23
N SER A 563 5.65 -26.35 20.52
CA SER A 563 6.83 -25.49 20.69
C SER A 563 7.17 -24.74 19.40
N ASN A 564 7.26 -25.46 18.27
CA ASN A 564 7.51 -24.85 16.96
C ASN A 564 6.44 -23.81 16.60
N SER A 565 5.16 -24.07 16.89
CA SER A 565 4.08 -23.09 16.70
C SER A 565 4.20 -21.89 17.65
N MET A 566 4.68 -22.09 18.88
CA MET A 566 4.92 -21.02 19.84
C MET A 566 6.09 -20.13 19.40
N ASP A 567 7.15 -20.73 18.86
CA ASP A 567 8.33 -20.04 18.36
C ASP A 567 8.05 -19.30 17.04
N PHE A 568 7.35 -19.92 16.08
CA PHE A 568 6.84 -19.20 14.90
C PHE A 568 5.87 -18.05 15.25
N LEU A 569 5.15 -18.12 16.37
CA LEU A 569 4.34 -17.01 16.87
C LEU A 569 5.21 -15.89 17.49
N LYS A 570 6.33 -16.21 18.15
CA LYS A 570 7.32 -15.20 18.58
C LYS A 570 7.93 -14.50 17.37
N ASP A 571 8.44 -15.28 16.41
CA ASP A 571 9.04 -14.78 15.17
C ASP A 571 8.07 -13.90 14.38
N LYS A 572 6.80 -14.32 14.27
CA LYS A 572 5.74 -13.51 13.63
C LYS A 572 5.52 -12.18 14.36
N ASN A 573 5.53 -12.15 15.68
CA ASN A 573 5.37 -10.91 16.47
C ASN A 573 6.62 -10.02 16.39
N GLU A 574 7.82 -10.59 16.34
CA GLU A 574 9.06 -9.83 16.15
C GLU A 574 9.15 -9.26 14.72
N LEU A 575 8.70 -10.01 13.71
CA LEU A 575 8.56 -9.51 12.33
C LEU A 575 7.48 -8.44 12.21
N LEU A 576 6.35 -8.57 12.91
CA LEU A 576 5.28 -7.57 12.91
C LEU A 576 5.74 -6.26 13.56
N THR A 577 6.40 -6.31 14.72
CA THR A 577 6.94 -5.11 15.38
C THR A 577 8.07 -4.47 14.56
N LYS A 578 8.94 -5.26 13.91
CA LYS A 578 9.90 -4.75 12.90
C LYS A 578 9.19 -4.09 11.72
N GLN A 579 8.08 -4.66 11.23
CA GLN A 579 7.29 -4.08 10.14
C GLN A 579 6.63 -2.75 10.57
N GLU A 580 6.13 -2.65 11.80
CA GLU A 580 5.58 -1.40 12.36
C GLU A 580 6.64 -0.30 12.47
N VAL A 581 7.82 -0.62 13.01
CA VAL A 581 8.97 0.31 13.07
C VAL A 581 9.43 0.72 11.67
N LEU A 582 9.47 -0.19 10.70
CA LEU A 582 9.79 0.13 9.30
C LEU A 582 8.70 1.00 8.64
N MET A 583 7.42 0.79 8.95
CA MET A 583 6.33 1.65 8.48
C MET A 583 6.39 3.05 9.10
N GLU A 584 6.73 3.18 10.38
CA GLU A 584 6.89 4.46 11.04
C GLU A 584 8.13 5.22 10.53
N ASN A 585 9.26 4.53 10.35
CA ASN A 585 10.44 5.09 9.70
C ASN A 585 10.13 5.53 8.25
N THR A 586 9.36 4.74 7.50
CA THR A 586 8.90 5.11 6.14
C THR A 586 7.99 6.35 6.15
N LYS A 587 7.09 6.49 7.12
CA LYS A 587 6.28 7.71 7.31
C LYS A 587 7.14 8.93 7.65
N SER A 588 8.11 8.76 8.56
CA SER A 588 9.07 9.80 8.94
C SER A 588 9.92 10.27 7.75
N LEU A 589 10.49 9.32 6.99
CA LEU A 589 11.28 9.59 5.80
C LEU A 589 10.44 10.24 4.68
N ASN A 590 9.20 9.80 4.46
CA ASN A 590 8.30 10.46 3.51
C ASN A 590 7.94 11.90 3.95
N SER A 591 7.80 12.16 5.24
CA SER A 591 7.61 13.52 5.77
C SER A 591 8.85 14.40 5.53
N GLN A 592 10.05 13.86 5.77
CA GLN A 592 11.31 14.55 5.46
C GLN A 592 11.48 14.81 3.95
N VAL A 593 11.16 13.83 3.09
CA VAL A 593 11.18 13.98 1.63
C VAL A 593 10.17 15.04 1.18
N THR A 594 8.98 15.10 1.77
CA THR A 594 7.96 16.13 1.47
C THR A 594 8.48 17.52 1.87
N LYS A 595 9.10 17.65 3.05
CA LYS A 595 9.72 18.90 3.51
C LYS A 595 10.88 19.35 2.62
N LEU A 596 11.76 18.43 2.22
CA LEU A 596 12.86 18.70 1.29
C LEU A 596 12.37 19.03 -0.13
N GLN A 597 11.25 18.47 -0.57
CA GLN A 597 10.59 18.85 -1.83
C GLN A 597 10.02 20.26 -1.76
N GLN A 598 9.42 20.66 -0.63
CA GLN A 598 8.95 22.03 -0.41
C GLN A 598 10.12 23.01 -0.35
N GLU A 599 11.16 22.74 0.45
CA GLU A 599 12.38 23.57 0.53
C GLU A 599 13.07 23.71 -0.84
N LYS A 600 13.14 22.63 -1.63
CA LYS A 600 13.61 22.67 -3.02
C LYS A 600 12.74 23.59 -3.88
N GLN A 601 11.42 23.51 -3.76
CA GLN A 601 10.51 24.35 -4.55
C GLN A 601 10.63 25.82 -4.16
N ASP A 602 10.72 26.12 -2.87
CA ASP A 602 10.92 27.49 -2.37
C ASP A 602 12.23 28.08 -2.92
N VAL A 603 13.34 27.34 -2.81
CA VAL A 603 14.66 27.70 -3.38
C VAL A 603 14.59 27.88 -4.90
N ILE A 604 13.83 27.06 -5.64
CA ILE A 604 13.60 27.27 -7.08
C ILE A 604 12.89 28.60 -7.34
N THR A 605 11.87 28.98 -6.56
CA THR A 605 11.24 30.29 -6.72
C THR A 605 12.18 31.44 -6.34
N GLU A 606 13.11 31.26 -5.40
CA GLU A 606 14.11 32.28 -5.07
C GLU A 606 15.19 32.41 -6.15
N LEU A 607 15.60 31.29 -6.76
CA LEU A 607 16.47 31.27 -7.93
C LEU A 607 15.79 31.99 -9.11
N GLU A 608 14.51 31.74 -9.35
CA GLU A 608 13.74 32.43 -10.40
C GLU A 608 13.57 33.94 -10.10
N LYS A 609 13.24 34.32 -8.85
CA LYS A 609 13.18 35.73 -8.42
C LYS A 609 14.53 36.43 -8.54
N THR A 610 15.64 35.76 -8.25
CA THR A 610 16.99 36.35 -8.36
C THR A 610 17.48 36.39 -9.80
N LYS A 611 17.14 35.40 -10.63
CA LYS A 611 17.36 35.43 -12.08
C LYS A 611 16.58 36.57 -12.74
N ASN A 612 15.30 36.73 -12.46
CA ASN A 612 14.49 37.83 -12.99
C ASN A 612 15.06 39.20 -12.57
N LYS A 613 15.58 39.35 -11.34
CA LYS A 613 16.31 40.55 -10.90
C LYS A 613 17.63 40.75 -11.67
N LEU A 614 18.38 39.68 -11.94
CA LEU A 614 19.61 39.75 -12.73
C LEU A 614 19.33 40.14 -14.18
N ASP A 615 18.30 39.57 -14.80
CA ASP A 615 17.89 39.88 -16.18
C ASP A 615 17.41 41.33 -16.30
N ILE A 616 16.69 41.88 -15.30
CA ILE A 616 16.37 43.31 -15.20
C ILE A 616 17.66 44.15 -15.07
N VAL A 617 18.59 43.80 -14.18
CA VAL A 617 19.86 44.54 -14.02
C VAL A 617 20.74 44.47 -15.29
N ILE A 618 20.66 43.39 -16.06
CA ILE A 618 21.33 43.27 -17.37
C ILE A 618 20.65 44.19 -18.41
N ALA A 619 19.32 44.26 -18.42
CA ALA A 619 18.56 45.17 -19.28
C ALA A 619 18.86 46.65 -18.95
N ASP A 620 18.79 47.03 -17.67
CA ASP A 620 19.12 48.37 -17.18
C ASP A 620 20.58 48.75 -17.49
N LYS A 621 21.52 47.80 -17.33
CA LYS A 621 22.93 48.00 -17.70
C LYS A 621 23.10 48.17 -19.21
N SER A 622 22.35 47.43 -20.03
CA SER A 622 22.37 47.56 -21.49
C SER A 622 21.79 48.91 -21.93
N GLN A 623 20.68 49.34 -21.32
CA GLN A 623 20.07 50.64 -21.57
C GLN A 623 21.01 51.78 -21.16
N SER A 624 21.58 51.72 -19.95
CA SER A 624 22.56 52.69 -19.45
C SER A 624 23.82 52.73 -20.32
N ALA A 625 24.27 51.60 -20.89
CA ALA A 625 25.37 51.58 -21.85
C ALA A 625 25.00 52.23 -23.19
N ASN A 626 23.78 52.03 -23.69
CA ASN A 626 23.28 52.70 -24.90
C ASN A 626 23.13 54.22 -24.68
N ASP A 627 22.64 54.64 -23.51
CA ASP A 627 22.53 56.05 -23.13
C ASP A 627 23.92 56.68 -22.97
N MET A 628 24.89 55.96 -22.37
CA MET A 628 26.28 56.39 -22.30
C MET A 628 26.92 56.53 -23.69
N LEU A 629 26.63 55.64 -24.63
CA LEU A 629 27.06 55.76 -26.03
C LEU A 629 26.40 56.96 -26.74
N SER A 630 25.12 57.22 -26.46
CA SER A 630 24.40 58.41 -26.94
C SER A 630 25.02 59.71 -26.42
N TYR A 631 25.26 59.81 -25.10
CA TYR A 631 25.93 60.95 -24.49
C TYR A 631 27.38 61.10 -24.96
N LYS A 632 28.11 60.00 -25.18
CA LYS A 632 29.46 60.04 -25.76
C LYS A 632 29.43 60.62 -27.17
N LYS A 633 28.50 60.17 -28.03
CA LYS A 633 28.33 60.73 -29.38
C LYS A 633 27.95 62.21 -29.35
N GLN A 634 27.05 62.62 -28.44
CA GLN A 634 26.71 64.03 -28.24
C GLN A 634 27.92 64.86 -27.77
N HIS A 635 28.76 64.30 -26.90
CA HIS A 635 29.99 64.96 -26.44
C HIS A 635 31.03 65.06 -27.56
N GLU A 636 31.20 64.04 -28.40
CA GLU A 636 32.05 64.07 -29.59
C GLU A 636 31.56 65.11 -30.61
N GLU A 637 30.24 65.21 -30.83
CA GLU A 637 29.64 66.24 -31.69
C GLU A 637 29.84 67.65 -31.13
N LEU A 638 29.67 67.85 -29.81
CA LEU A 638 29.94 69.12 -29.13
C LEU A 638 31.43 69.49 -29.16
N MET A 639 32.34 68.52 -29.04
CA MET A 639 33.78 68.74 -29.12
C MET A 639 34.21 69.12 -30.54
N MET A 640 33.65 68.46 -31.57
CA MET A 640 33.86 68.84 -32.97
C MET A 640 33.33 70.25 -33.26
N LYS A 641 32.12 70.59 -32.81
CA LYS A 641 31.56 71.96 -32.92
C LYS A 641 32.40 72.99 -32.16
N SER A 642 32.91 72.65 -30.96
CA SER A 642 33.83 73.52 -30.22
C SER A 642 35.13 73.76 -31.00
N LYS A 643 35.68 72.73 -31.63
CA LYS A 643 36.88 72.84 -32.47
C LYS A 643 36.63 73.65 -33.75
N GLU A 644 35.46 73.49 -34.37
CA GLU A 644 35.01 74.31 -35.51
C GLU A 644 34.92 75.79 -35.13
N TYR A 645 34.32 76.11 -33.97
CA TYR A 645 34.30 77.48 -33.45
C TYR A 645 35.70 78.00 -33.10
N SER A 646 36.59 77.19 -32.52
CA SER A 646 37.99 77.59 -32.29
C SER A 646 38.72 77.91 -33.60
N LEU A 647 38.62 77.05 -34.62
CA LEU A 647 39.22 77.29 -35.94
C LEU A 647 38.61 78.50 -36.64
N ARG A 648 37.32 78.80 -36.44
CA ARG A 648 36.71 80.02 -37.00
C ARG A 648 37.09 81.28 -36.20
N ILE A 649 37.39 81.18 -34.91
CA ILE A 649 37.99 82.28 -34.14
C ILE A 649 39.42 82.53 -34.64
N GLU A 650 40.25 81.50 -34.74
CA GLU A 650 41.63 81.57 -35.27
C GLU A 650 41.66 82.22 -36.66
N SER A 651 40.78 81.77 -37.58
CA SER A 651 40.61 82.40 -38.90
C SER A 651 40.13 83.86 -38.85
N LEU A 652 39.29 84.24 -37.89
CA LEU A 652 38.86 85.64 -37.71
C LEU A 652 39.92 86.51 -37.03
N GLU A 653 40.80 85.91 -36.23
CA GLU A 653 41.97 86.57 -35.65
C GLU A 653 43.02 86.81 -36.75
N ASP A 654 43.27 85.84 -37.63
CA ASP A 654 44.10 86.00 -38.84
C ASP A 654 43.54 87.11 -39.75
N ASP A 655 42.25 87.04 -40.14
CA ASP A 655 41.53 88.08 -40.91
C ASP A 655 41.73 89.48 -40.29
N LEU A 656 41.68 89.56 -38.96
CA LEU A 656 41.86 90.80 -38.19
C LEU A 656 43.33 91.26 -38.14
N THR A 657 44.30 90.34 -38.08
CA THR A 657 45.72 90.71 -38.16
C THR A 657 46.09 91.21 -39.56
N GLU A 658 45.58 90.62 -40.64
CA GLU A 658 45.79 91.10 -42.00
C GLU A 658 45.17 92.50 -42.17
N ALA A 659 43.90 92.69 -41.76
CA ALA A 659 43.26 93.99 -41.79
C ALA A 659 44.01 95.06 -40.96
N ARG A 660 44.59 94.68 -39.82
CA ARG A 660 45.43 95.55 -38.97
C ARG A 660 46.76 95.89 -39.62
N ASN A 661 47.41 94.93 -40.29
CA ASN A 661 48.66 95.15 -41.03
C ASN A 661 48.41 96.06 -42.24
N LEU A 662 47.36 95.79 -43.03
CA LEU A 662 46.93 96.65 -44.13
C LEU A 662 46.62 98.07 -43.65
N LEU A 663 45.94 98.24 -42.52
CA LEU A 663 45.69 99.55 -41.93
C LEU A 663 46.98 100.25 -41.47
N GLN A 664 47.97 99.51 -40.95
CA GLN A 664 49.28 100.09 -40.63
C GLN A 664 50.03 100.54 -41.90
N GLU A 665 50.03 99.75 -42.97
CA GLU A 665 50.65 100.16 -44.24
C GLU A 665 49.93 101.37 -44.84
N ARG A 666 48.59 101.38 -44.91
CA ARG A 666 47.84 102.59 -45.32
C ARG A 666 48.14 103.80 -44.45
N THR A 667 48.41 103.60 -43.15
CA THR A 667 48.81 104.69 -42.24
C THR A 667 50.24 105.17 -42.50
N ARG A 668 51.18 104.26 -42.80
CA ARG A 668 52.56 104.56 -43.23
C ARG A 668 52.57 105.31 -44.57
N GLU A 669 51.85 104.82 -45.58
CA GLU A 669 51.60 105.49 -46.87
C GLU A 669 51.05 106.90 -46.66
N THR A 670 49.96 107.04 -45.90
CA THR A 670 49.32 108.35 -45.64
C THR A 670 50.22 109.29 -44.83
N SER A 671 51.10 108.77 -43.97
CA SER A 671 52.11 109.56 -43.26
C SER A 671 53.23 110.03 -44.21
N ASN A 672 53.72 109.16 -45.10
CA ASN A 672 54.71 109.51 -46.11
C ASN A 672 54.16 110.53 -47.12
N MET A 673 52.93 110.33 -47.61
CA MET A 673 52.23 111.29 -48.48
C MET A 673 52.04 112.64 -47.78
N ARG A 674 51.70 112.67 -46.48
CA ARG A 674 51.62 113.93 -45.72
C ARG A 674 52.98 114.61 -45.58
N ARG A 675 54.07 113.87 -45.37
CA ARG A 675 55.42 114.45 -45.37
C ARG A 675 55.75 115.06 -46.73
N LEU A 676 55.59 114.29 -47.82
CA LEU A 676 55.86 114.77 -49.18
C LEU A 676 55.02 116.00 -49.58
N LEU A 677 53.78 116.11 -49.09
CA LEU A 677 52.96 117.30 -49.27
C LEU A 677 53.47 118.50 -48.48
N VAL A 678 53.90 118.32 -47.22
CA VAL A 678 54.53 119.39 -46.43
C VAL A 678 55.87 119.83 -47.03
N ASP A 679 56.70 118.88 -47.46
CA ASP A 679 57.97 119.13 -48.16
C ASP A 679 57.72 119.98 -49.43
N ALA A 680 56.67 119.66 -50.20
CA ALA A 680 56.27 120.41 -51.39
C ALA A 680 55.66 121.80 -51.07
N GLU A 681 54.84 121.92 -50.03
CA GLU A 681 54.31 123.21 -49.55
C GLU A 681 55.43 124.14 -49.07
N GLU A 682 56.45 123.60 -48.39
CA GLU A 682 57.62 124.37 -47.96
C GLU A 682 58.49 124.79 -49.15
N MET A 683 58.73 123.92 -50.15
CA MET A 683 59.40 124.31 -51.39
C MET A 683 58.65 125.42 -52.15
N LEU A 684 57.32 125.32 -52.29
CA LEU A 684 56.51 126.35 -52.95
C LEU A 684 56.49 127.67 -52.15
N LYS A 685 56.48 127.59 -50.81
CA LYS A 685 56.57 128.75 -49.91
C LYS A 685 57.94 129.44 -50.02
N GLN A 686 59.02 128.67 -50.10
CA GLN A 686 60.38 129.17 -50.31
C GLN A 686 60.50 129.82 -51.69
N GLN A 687 60.10 129.15 -52.78
CA GLN A 687 60.08 129.73 -54.13
C GLN A 687 59.27 131.04 -54.20
N LYS A 688 58.15 131.12 -53.47
CA LYS A 688 57.32 132.32 -53.35
C LYS A 688 57.98 133.44 -52.51
N GLN A 689 58.84 133.10 -51.56
CA GLN A 689 59.67 134.04 -50.80
C GLN A 689 60.83 134.57 -51.65
N ASP A 690 61.51 133.69 -52.40
CA ASP A 690 62.59 134.07 -53.31
C ASP A 690 62.07 134.96 -54.44
N SER A 691 60.93 134.61 -55.05
CA SER A 691 60.23 135.45 -56.02
C SER A 691 59.86 136.83 -55.46
N LYS A 692 59.49 136.91 -54.17
CA LYS A 692 59.23 138.19 -53.49
C LYS A 692 60.50 139.01 -53.25
N LEU A 693 61.62 138.36 -52.92
CA LEU A 693 62.91 139.03 -52.74
C LEU A 693 63.46 139.56 -54.08
N GLU A 694 63.28 138.81 -55.16
CA GLU A 694 63.61 139.23 -56.53
C GLU A 694 62.76 140.43 -56.97
N ILE A 695 61.44 140.38 -56.77
CA ILE A 695 60.54 141.53 -57.01
C ILE A 695 60.92 142.74 -56.13
N ALA A 696 61.29 142.52 -54.86
CA ALA A 696 61.70 143.61 -53.97
C ALA A 696 63.00 144.28 -54.43
N ARG A 697 63.99 143.52 -54.89
CA ARG A 697 65.22 144.06 -55.52
C ARG A 697 64.90 144.86 -56.76
N ALA A 698 64.14 144.28 -57.70
CA ALA A 698 63.74 144.97 -58.93
C ALA A 698 62.93 146.26 -58.67
N LEU A 699 62.21 146.36 -57.55
CA LEU A 699 61.53 147.58 -57.12
C LEU A 699 62.46 148.62 -56.49
N GLU A 700 63.48 148.24 -55.72
CA GLU A 700 64.48 149.19 -55.22
C GLU A 700 65.40 149.67 -56.36
N ASP A 701 65.86 148.77 -57.24
CA ASP A 701 66.62 149.11 -58.46
C ASP A 701 65.83 150.10 -59.33
N LYS A 702 64.52 149.84 -59.52
CA LYS A 702 63.62 150.78 -60.20
C LYS A 702 63.53 152.11 -59.46
N ALA A 703 63.38 152.11 -58.13
CA ALA A 703 63.28 153.34 -57.35
C ALA A 703 64.59 154.16 -57.38
N GLU A 704 65.76 153.50 -57.43
CA GLU A 704 67.04 154.16 -57.64
C GLU A 704 67.17 154.74 -59.04
N ILE A 705 66.75 154.02 -60.09
CA ILE A 705 66.66 154.55 -61.46
C ILE A 705 65.70 155.75 -61.54
N GLU A 706 64.55 155.70 -60.89
CA GLU A 706 63.59 156.82 -60.82
C GLU A 706 64.16 158.02 -60.06
N ARG A 707 64.86 157.81 -58.92
CA ARG A 707 65.59 158.88 -58.21
C ARG A 707 66.68 159.51 -59.08
N ASN A 708 67.47 158.68 -59.77
CA ASN A 708 68.54 159.13 -60.66
C ASN A 708 68.00 159.91 -61.86
N ASN A 709 66.95 159.42 -62.52
CA ASN A 709 66.26 160.13 -63.61
C ASN A 709 65.63 161.44 -63.13
N ALA A 710 65.00 161.46 -61.95
CA ALA A 710 64.47 162.70 -61.36
C ALA A 710 65.58 163.73 -61.05
N SER A 711 66.78 163.28 -60.67
CA SER A 711 67.95 164.15 -60.49
C SER A 711 68.49 164.69 -61.83
N LEU A 712 68.50 163.86 -62.87
CA LEU A 712 68.93 164.21 -64.22
C LEU A 712 67.95 165.22 -64.86
N ILE A 713 66.65 164.99 -64.73
CA ILE A 713 65.59 165.92 -65.15
C ILE A 713 65.75 167.26 -64.42
N LYS A 714 66.02 167.26 -63.10
CA LYS A 714 66.26 168.52 -62.36
C LYS A 714 67.55 169.25 -62.80
N ARG A 715 68.60 168.55 -63.24
CA ARG A 715 69.77 169.17 -63.87
C ARG A 715 69.42 169.76 -65.24
N LYS A 716 68.81 168.96 -66.12
CA LYS A 716 68.41 169.37 -67.47
C LYS A 716 67.37 170.51 -67.48
N GLN A 717 66.52 170.58 -66.47
CA GLN A 717 65.60 171.70 -66.26
C GLN A 717 66.36 172.99 -65.92
N ARG A 718 67.37 172.95 -65.05
CA ARG A 718 68.22 174.12 -64.77
C ARG A 718 69.01 174.56 -65.99
N GLU A 719 69.64 173.61 -66.70
CA GLU A 719 70.30 173.90 -67.99
C GLU A 719 69.34 174.54 -68.99
N LEU A 720 68.09 174.07 -69.06
CA LEU A 720 67.03 174.66 -69.89
C LEU A 720 66.59 176.05 -69.43
N ASP A 721 66.56 176.33 -68.13
CA ASP A 721 66.13 177.61 -67.59
C ASP A 721 67.26 178.66 -67.67
N GLU A 722 68.52 178.27 -67.46
CA GLU A 722 69.72 179.06 -67.77
C GLU A 722 69.79 179.39 -69.27
N LEU A 723 69.52 178.41 -70.14
CA LEU A 723 69.41 178.63 -71.59
C LEU A 723 68.23 179.55 -71.94
N LYS A 724 67.08 179.45 -71.27
CA LYS A 724 65.95 180.38 -71.47
C LYS A 724 66.28 181.80 -71.03
N GLU A 725 66.98 181.99 -69.92
CA GLU A 725 67.39 183.30 -69.42
C GLU A 725 68.40 183.95 -70.39
N SER A 726 69.40 183.19 -70.85
CA SER A 726 70.32 183.64 -71.89
C SER A 726 69.57 183.95 -73.20
N VAL A 727 68.65 183.08 -73.64
CA VAL A 727 67.80 183.32 -74.82
C VAL A 727 66.88 184.53 -74.61
N GLN A 728 66.42 184.85 -73.40
CA GLN A 728 65.67 186.08 -73.12
C GLN A 728 66.55 187.32 -73.18
N GLU A 729 67.79 187.28 -72.66
CA GLU A 729 68.71 188.41 -72.76
C GLU A 729 69.11 188.68 -74.22
N TYR A 730 69.41 187.61 -74.98
CA TYR A 730 69.62 187.71 -76.43
C TYR A 730 68.35 188.14 -77.16
N LYS A 731 67.16 187.66 -76.78
CA LYS A 731 65.90 188.09 -77.40
C LYS A 731 65.60 189.56 -77.12
N LEU A 732 65.92 190.09 -75.94
CA LEU A 732 65.79 191.53 -75.65
C LEU A 732 66.83 192.39 -76.40
N LYS A 733 68.02 191.83 -76.71
CA LYS A 733 69.00 192.46 -77.62
C LYS A 733 68.51 192.43 -79.07
N VAL A 734 67.98 191.29 -79.51
CA VAL A 734 67.39 191.10 -80.84
C VAL A 734 66.17 192.00 -81.01
N GLU A 735 65.23 192.05 -80.06
CA GLU A 735 64.05 192.92 -80.07
C GLU A 735 64.42 194.42 -80.15
N LYS A 736 65.54 194.85 -79.55
CA LYS A 736 66.07 196.22 -79.69
C LYS A 736 66.70 196.51 -81.06
N LEU A 737 67.08 195.48 -81.82
CA LEU A 737 67.53 195.57 -83.20
C LEU A 737 66.36 195.38 -84.18
N GLU A 738 65.42 194.49 -83.90
CA GLU A 738 64.17 194.26 -84.64
C GLU A 738 63.27 195.48 -84.57
N ASN A 739 63.09 196.16 -83.44
CA ASN A 739 62.40 197.47 -83.40
C ASN A 739 63.10 198.56 -84.24
N LYS A 740 64.36 198.32 -84.66
CA LYS A 740 65.17 199.18 -85.54
C LYS A 740 65.17 198.72 -87.01
N VAL A 741 64.56 197.55 -87.29
CA VAL A 741 64.50 196.86 -88.60
C VAL A 741 63.06 196.57 -89.03
N MET A 742 62.08 196.52 -88.11
CA MET A 742 60.64 196.45 -88.38
C MET A 742 60.08 197.75 -88.96
N THR A 743 60.82 198.84 -88.87
CA THR A 743 60.65 200.02 -89.74
C THR A 743 60.96 199.73 -91.22
N LEU A 744 61.41 198.51 -91.56
CA LEU A 744 61.87 198.04 -92.87
C LEU A 744 61.41 196.59 -93.20
N GLU A 745 60.12 196.26 -92.96
CA GLU A 745 59.28 195.25 -93.65
C GLU A 745 59.24 193.72 -93.25
N LYS A 746 58.00 193.18 -93.05
CA LYS A 746 57.41 191.83 -93.39
C LYS A 746 57.59 190.47 -92.61
N GLU A 747 56.53 190.06 -91.91
CA GLU A 747 55.66 188.81 -92.00
C GLU A 747 56.14 187.30 -91.89
N GLU A 748 56.10 186.71 -90.66
CA GLU A 748 55.36 185.49 -90.10
C GLU A 748 55.36 183.95 -90.54
N LYS A 749 55.21 183.05 -89.50
CA LYS A 749 54.57 181.66 -89.37
C LYS A 749 55.33 180.33 -89.78
N SER A 750 55.00 179.05 -89.37
CA SER A 750 54.38 178.36 -88.17
C SER A 750 54.34 176.78 -88.25
N LYS A 751 53.94 176.01 -87.16
CA LYS A 751 53.47 174.55 -87.04
C LYS A 751 54.53 173.37 -87.13
N GLU A 752 54.36 172.04 -86.83
CA GLU A 752 53.53 171.03 -86.03
C GLU A 752 54.11 169.56 -86.25
N SER A 753 53.68 168.34 -85.78
CA SER A 753 53.07 167.68 -84.56
C SER A 753 53.00 166.10 -84.73
N LEU A 754 52.89 165.20 -83.71
CA LEU A 754 52.61 163.71 -83.88
C LEU A 754 52.16 162.86 -82.63
N SER A 755 51.76 161.58 -82.85
CA SER A 755 51.36 160.48 -81.91
C SER A 755 51.58 159.08 -82.61
N THR A 756 51.23 157.82 -82.21
CA THR A 756 50.22 157.18 -81.31
C THR A 756 50.53 155.66 -81.06
N ASP A 757 49.92 155.00 -80.05
CA ASP A 757 50.07 153.55 -79.67
C ASP A 757 48.74 152.96 -79.05
N ASN A 758 48.48 151.68 -78.65
CA ASN A 758 48.88 150.29 -79.06
C ASN A 758 48.65 149.25 -77.91
N GLN A 759 47.77 148.20 -78.01
CA GLN A 759 47.62 147.19 -76.91
C GLN A 759 46.77 145.88 -77.09
N THR A 760 46.09 145.64 -78.20
CA THR A 760 44.74 144.99 -78.16
C THR A 760 44.65 143.45 -78.04
N GLN A 761 45.73 142.68 -78.22
CA GLN A 761 45.62 141.23 -78.50
C GLN A 761 45.56 140.32 -77.25
N MET A 762 46.34 140.62 -76.22
CA MET A 762 46.49 139.83 -74.96
C MET A 762 45.18 139.56 -74.19
N SER A 763 44.19 140.46 -74.29
CA SER A 763 42.98 140.41 -73.45
C SER A 763 42.06 139.20 -73.76
N LYS A 764 42.10 138.68 -74.99
CA LYS A 764 41.20 137.59 -75.43
C LYS A 764 41.61 136.23 -74.87
N GLU A 765 42.90 135.92 -74.85
CA GLU A 765 43.42 134.64 -74.38
C GLU A 765 43.23 134.50 -72.86
N LEU A 766 43.53 135.57 -72.11
CA LEU A 766 43.23 135.71 -70.68
C LEU A 766 41.74 135.47 -70.36
N SER A 767 40.82 135.93 -71.22
CA SER A 767 39.38 135.73 -71.01
C SER A 767 38.98 134.25 -71.15
N SER A 768 39.54 133.54 -72.14
CA SER A 768 39.23 132.12 -72.37
C SER A 768 39.81 131.17 -71.31
N THR A 769 41.00 131.47 -70.79
CA THR A 769 41.65 130.68 -69.72
C THR A 769 40.93 130.86 -68.38
N ILE A 770 40.42 132.06 -68.09
CA ILE A 770 39.57 132.29 -66.90
C ILE A 770 38.28 131.45 -66.95
N GLU A 771 37.64 131.32 -68.11
CA GLU A 771 36.36 130.60 -68.20
C GLU A 771 36.53 129.07 -68.15
N THR A 772 37.63 128.54 -68.67
CA THR A 772 38.03 127.12 -68.44
C THR A 772 38.39 126.85 -66.98
N LEU A 773 39.05 127.79 -66.29
CA LEU A 773 39.31 127.66 -64.85
C LEU A 773 38.02 127.75 -64.01
N ARG A 774 37.07 128.60 -64.37
CA ARG A 774 35.75 128.70 -63.70
C ARG A 774 34.93 127.43 -63.84
N THR A 775 34.87 126.85 -65.03
CA THR A 775 34.15 125.59 -65.26
C THR A 775 34.82 124.41 -64.55
N ALA A 776 36.15 124.33 -64.55
CA ALA A 776 36.89 123.34 -63.75
C ALA A 776 36.65 123.52 -62.24
N LEU A 777 36.68 124.75 -61.72
CA LEU A 777 36.43 125.06 -60.31
C LEU A 777 35.00 124.71 -59.88
N ASN A 778 34.00 125.00 -60.72
CA ASN A 778 32.60 124.66 -60.45
C ASN A 778 32.41 123.14 -60.41
N ASN A 779 32.99 122.40 -61.37
CA ASN A 779 32.98 120.94 -61.37
C ASN A 779 33.68 120.35 -60.13
N SER A 780 34.81 120.90 -59.72
CA SER A 780 35.50 120.51 -58.47
C SER A 780 34.64 120.80 -57.23
N THR A 781 33.96 121.95 -57.19
CA THR A 781 33.10 122.35 -56.06
C THR A 781 31.89 121.43 -55.92
N ASN A 782 31.24 121.09 -57.05
CA ASN A 782 30.15 120.11 -57.06
C ASN A 782 30.65 118.73 -56.63
N LYS A 783 31.83 118.30 -57.10
CA LYS A 783 32.38 117.00 -56.71
C LYS A 783 32.76 116.89 -55.24
N ILE A 784 33.24 117.98 -54.63
CA ILE A 784 33.43 118.08 -53.18
C ILE A 784 32.08 117.95 -52.46
N ARG A 785 31.05 118.69 -52.90
CA ARG A 785 29.70 118.65 -52.33
C ARG A 785 29.07 117.25 -52.40
N ASP A 786 29.27 116.52 -53.50
CA ASP A 786 28.85 115.12 -53.65
C ASP A 786 29.56 114.19 -52.68
N LEU A 787 30.87 114.37 -52.49
CA LEU A 787 31.68 113.58 -51.55
C LEU A 787 31.32 113.89 -50.09
N GLU A 788 31.02 115.15 -49.75
CA GLU A 788 30.49 115.56 -48.45
C GLU A 788 29.12 114.94 -48.19
N ASN A 789 28.21 114.98 -49.17
CA ASN A 789 26.90 114.33 -49.07
C ASN A 789 27.04 112.81 -48.91
N TYR A 790 27.91 112.17 -49.69
CA TYR A 790 28.17 110.72 -49.60
C TYR A 790 28.78 110.33 -48.24
N ASN A 791 29.75 111.10 -47.74
CA ASN A 791 30.38 110.89 -46.44
C ASN A 791 29.38 111.10 -45.28
N ASN A 792 28.54 112.14 -45.35
CA ASN A 792 27.45 112.35 -44.38
C ASN A 792 26.43 111.21 -44.39
N ASN A 793 26.11 110.65 -45.57
CA ASN A 793 25.23 109.48 -45.68
C ASN A 793 25.89 108.20 -45.16
N LEU A 794 27.19 107.97 -45.44
CA LEU A 794 27.97 106.87 -44.87
C LEU A 794 28.05 106.98 -43.34
N LYS A 795 28.26 108.19 -42.80
CA LYS A 795 28.27 108.43 -41.36
C LYS A 795 26.92 108.12 -40.72
N LYS A 796 25.81 108.62 -41.28
CA LYS A 796 24.45 108.27 -40.81
C LYS A 796 24.15 106.77 -40.91
N LEU A 797 24.58 106.10 -41.98
CA LEU A 797 24.42 104.66 -42.16
C LEU A 797 25.28 103.86 -41.16
N SER A 798 26.49 104.35 -40.85
CA SER A 798 27.35 103.78 -39.82
C SER A 798 26.73 103.97 -38.43
N GLU A 799 26.19 105.15 -38.12
CA GLU A 799 25.51 105.43 -36.85
C GLU A 799 24.24 104.56 -36.68
N ASP A 800 23.41 104.44 -37.72
CA ASP A 800 22.23 103.55 -37.66
C ASP A 800 22.62 102.07 -37.62
N ASN A 801 23.68 101.63 -38.31
CA ASN A 801 24.21 100.27 -38.16
C ASN A 801 24.80 100.03 -36.76
N THR A 802 25.47 101.00 -36.14
CA THR A 802 25.93 100.90 -34.74
C THR A 802 24.75 100.82 -33.79
N LEU A 803 23.69 101.63 -33.98
CA LEU A 803 22.46 101.54 -33.20
C LEU A 803 21.71 100.22 -33.41
N ARG A 804 21.69 99.67 -34.62
CA ARG A 804 21.17 98.32 -34.91
C ARG A 804 22.00 97.24 -34.24
N PHE A 805 23.32 97.33 -34.28
CA PHE A 805 24.22 96.38 -33.62
C PHE A 805 24.09 96.46 -32.10
N GLU A 806 23.97 97.65 -31.52
CA GLU A 806 23.66 97.82 -30.09
C GLU A 806 22.29 97.22 -29.74
N ARG A 807 21.24 97.50 -30.52
CA ARG A 807 19.89 96.94 -30.29
C ARG A 807 19.90 95.42 -30.42
N LEU A 808 20.60 94.87 -31.41
CA LEU A 808 20.72 93.43 -31.63
C LEU A 808 21.58 92.76 -30.56
N SER A 809 22.67 93.39 -30.10
CA SER A 809 23.50 92.92 -28.99
C SER A 809 22.76 92.97 -27.66
N LYS A 810 21.98 94.03 -27.41
CA LYS A 810 21.06 94.13 -26.27
C LYS A 810 19.96 93.06 -26.35
N ASN A 811 19.33 92.85 -27.51
CA ASN A 811 18.35 91.77 -27.70
C ASN A 811 18.98 90.37 -27.58
N TYR A 812 20.20 90.15 -28.07
CA TYR A 812 20.91 88.87 -27.94
C TYR A 812 21.30 88.63 -26.47
N LYS A 813 21.72 89.67 -25.74
CA LYS A 813 22.00 89.58 -24.31
C LYS A 813 20.73 89.32 -23.50
N ILE A 814 19.61 89.97 -23.83
CA ILE A 814 18.29 89.72 -23.23
C ILE A 814 17.78 88.32 -23.59
N LEU A 815 17.90 87.87 -24.84
CA LEU A 815 17.47 86.55 -25.30
C LEU A 815 18.34 85.43 -24.70
N ASN A 816 19.65 85.64 -24.58
CA ASN A 816 20.55 84.69 -23.91
C ASN A 816 20.33 84.69 -22.39
N GLN A 817 20.02 85.85 -21.78
CA GLN A 817 19.55 85.91 -20.39
C GLN A 817 18.21 85.20 -20.23
N GLN A 818 17.24 85.38 -21.13
CA GLN A 818 15.98 84.64 -21.14
C GLN A 818 16.20 83.14 -21.34
N TYR A 819 17.13 82.74 -22.23
CA TYR A 819 17.48 81.35 -22.46
C TYR A 819 18.13 80.72 -21.24
N GLN A 820 19.07 81.39 -20.58
CA GLN A 820 19.61 80.97 -19.28
C GLN A 820 18.50 80.92 -18.21
N TYR A 821 17.69 81.96 -18.08
CA TYR A 821 16.54 81.99 -17.17
C TYR A 821 15.44 80.95 -17.51
N MET A 822 15.41 80.35 -18.69
CA MET A 822 14.52 79.23 -19.05
C MET A 822 15.21 77.88 -18.84
N LYS A 823 16.51 77.79 -19.09
CA LYS A 823 17.36 76.62 -18.83
C LYS A 823 17.49 76.33 -17.33
N GLU A 824 17.64 77.38 -16.52
CA GLU A 824 17.59 77.34 -15.05
C GLU A 824 16.17 77.07 -14.51
N ARG A 825 15.11 77.34 -15.31
CA ARG A 825 13.70 77.12 -14.92
C ARG A 825 13.06 75.82 -15.43
N LYS A 826 13.81 74.92 -16.07
CA LYS A 826 13.37 73.54 -16.36
C LYS A 826 14.42 72.50 -15.96
N GLY A 827 14.95 72.66 -14.75
CA GLY A 827 15.80 71.69 -14.04
C GLY A 827 15.41 71.47 -12.57
N SER A 828 14.31 72.06 -12.10
CA SER A 828 13.67 71.81 -10.81
C SER A 828 12.21 72.23 -10.91
N GLU A 829 11.27 71.31 -10.68
CA GLU A 829 9.84 71.56 -10.80
C GLU A 829 9.26 71.98 -9.45
N SER A 830 8.36 72.98 -9.44
CA SER A 830 7.48 73.20 -8.28
C SER A 830 6.14 73.80 -8.69
N SER A 831 5.10 73.02 -8.47
CA SER A 831 3.70 73.39 -8.59
C SER A 831 3.27 74.40 -7.51
N THR A 832 2.47 75.40 -7.93
CA THR A 832 1.38 76.02 -7.13
C THR A 832 1.73 77.00 -5.96
N LYS A 833 0.91 78.06 -5.85
CA LYS A 833 0.75 79.05 -4.74
C LYS A 833 1.75 80.24 -4.68
N GLN A 834 1.38 81.43 -4.17
CA GLN A 834 0.08 82.18 -4.11
C GLN A 834 0.37 83.66 -3.73
N ASP A 835 -0.65 84.54 -3.83
CA ASP A 835 -0.69 86.00 -3.55
C ASP A 835 -0.04 86.91 -4.62
N LYS A 836 -0.43 88.18 -4.84
CA LYS A 836 -1.67 89.03 -4.70
C LYS A 836 -1.18 90.50 -4.79
N PRO A 837 -2.04 91.52 -5.01
CA PRO A 837 -3.47 91.50 -5.36
C PRO A 837 -3.81 92.26 -6.67
N VAL A 838 -5.01 92.01 -7.22
CA VAL A 838 -5.90 93.02 -7.89
C VAL A 838 -5.37 93.73 -9.18
N GLU A 839 -6.09 93.80 -10.31
CA GLU A 839 -7.50 93.45 -10.60
C GLU A 839 -7.72 92.87 -12.02
N THR A 840 -8.98 92.79 -12.42
CA THR A 840 -9.53 91.91 -13.45
C THR A 840 -9.38 92.37 -14.91
N ALA A 841 -9.68 91.42 -15.80
CA ALA A 841 -10.27 91.65 -17.12
C ALA A 841 -11.59 92.50 -17.04
N PRO A 842 -12.27 92.88 -18.15
CA PRO A 842 -12.11 92.37 -19.51
C PRO A 842 -12.18 93.42 -20.64
N GLU A 843 -12.22 92.89 -21.87
CA GLU A 843 -13.04 93.34 -23.01
C GLU A 843 -13.10 94.81 -23.47
N SER A 844 -13.08 94.89 -24.80
CA SER A 844 -13.81 95.84 -25.65
C SER A 844 -13.19 97.22 -25.90
N ASN A 845 -13.47 97.67 -27.12
CA ASN A 845 -13.69 99.06 -27.52
C ASN A 845 -12.49 100.05 -27.51
N ASP A 846 -12.30 100.88 -28.53
CA ASP A 846 -12.78 100.85 -29.92
C ASP A 846 -12.03 101.93 -30.76
N LYS A 847 -12.42 102.12 -32.02
CA LYS A 847 -12.38 103.43 -32.73
C LYS A 847 -11.02 104.16 -32.77
N GLN A 848 -10.09 103.64 -33.58
CA GLN A 848 -9.64 104.32 -34.82
C GLN A 848 -8.72 103.35 -35.59
N ALA A 849 -9.24 102.71 -36.65
CA ALA A 849 -9.36 103.26 -38.01
C ALA A 849 -7.98 103.39 -38.70
N THR A 850 -7.62 102.57 -39.69
CA THR A 850 -8.39 101.56 -40.45
C THR A 850 -7.63 100.23 -40.61
N ASN A 851 -8.36 99.16 -40.98
CA ASN A 851 -7.84 97.80 -41.05
C ASN A 851 -6.58 97.68 -41.94
N VAL A 852 -5.43 97.30 -41.36
CA VAL A 852 -4.18 97.05 -42.11
C VAL A 852 -4.37 95.98 -43.20
N ALA A 853 -5.20 94.96 -42.93
CA ALA A 853 -5.58 93.96 -43.93
C ALA A 853 -6.43 94.53 -45.08
N TYR A 854 -7.29 95.52 -44.81
CA TYR A 854 -8.08 96.21 -45.83
C TYR A 854 -7.19 97.17 -46.65
N LEU A 855 -6.33 97.96 -45.99
CA LEU A 855 -5.30 98.78 -46.65
C LEU A 855 -4.44 97.91 -47.58
N LYS A 856 -3.96 96.76 -47.09
CA LYS A 856 -3.18 95.81 -47.88
C LYS A 856 -3.94 95.32 -49.11
N ASN A 857 -5.22 94.95 -48.95
CA ASN A 857 -6.04 94.47 -50.08
C ASN A 857 -6.37 95.58 -51.09
N VAL A 858 -6.66 96.81 -50.63
CA VAL A 858 -6.93 97.97 -51.50
C VAL A 858 -5.67 98.40 -52.26
N LEU A 859 -4.51 98.48 -51.59
CA LEU A 859 -3.22 98.75 -52.25
C LEU A 859 -2.85 97.64 -53.24
N LEU A 860 -3.00 96.36 -52.85
CA LEU A 860 -2.67 95.23 -53.72
C LEU A 860 -3.57 95.20 -54.96
N GLY A 861 -4.88 95.39 -54.79
CA GLY A 861 -5.83 95.51 -55.90
C GLY A 861 -5.51 96.69 -56.83
N PHE A 862 -5.17 97.86 -56.28
CA PHE A 862 -4.79 99.04 -57.05
C PHE A 862 -3.50 98.85 -57.86
N PHE A 863 -2.51 98.15 -57.30
CA PHE A 863 -1.29 97.80 -58.05
C PHE A 863 -1.57 96.74 -59.13
N GLN A 864 -2.37 95.72 -58.81
CA GLN A 864 -2.59 94.53 -59.64
C GLN A 864 -3.57 94.76 -60.81
N HIS A 865 -4.64 95.55 -60.61
CA HIS A 865 -5.64 95.83 -61.65
C HIS A 865 -5.44 97.22 -62.27
N LYS A 866 -4.54 97.32 -63.26
CA LYS A 866 -4.25 98.59 -63.97
C LYS A 866 -5.50 99.30 -64.49
N GLU A 867 -6.47 98.55 -64.99
CA GLU A 867 -7.73 99.06 -65.58
C GLU A 867 -8.74 99.58 -64.54
N GLN A 868 -8.58 99.22 -63.26
CA GLN A 868 -9.48 99.64 -62.16
C GLN A 868 -8.91 100.81 -61.34
N ARG A 869 -7.70 101.30 -61.68
CA ARG A 869 -7.02 102.36 -60.92
C ARG A 869 -7.85 103.63 -60.80
N ASP A 870 -8.49 104.08 -61.88
CA ASP A 870 -9.30 105.31 -61.88
C ASP A 870 -10.56 105.18 -61.00
N GLN A 871 -11.09 103.96 -60.82
CA GLN A 871 -12.23 103.68 -59.94
C GLN A 871 -11.80 103.56 -58.46
N LEU A 872 -10.57 103.10 -58.22
CA LEU A 872 -9.98 102.93 -56.88
C LEU A 872 -9.24 104.18 -56.36
N LEU A 873 -8.84 105.11 -57.24
CA LEU A 873 -8.13 106.34 -56.87
C LEU A 873 -8.92 107.22 -55.87
N PRO A 874 -10.25 107.44 -56.00
CA PRO A 874 -11.04 108.13 -54.99
C PRO A 874 -11.08 107.39 -53.64
N VAL A 875 -10.97 106.06 -53.65
CA VAL A 875 -10.93 105.22 -52.44
C VAL A 875 -9.58 105.36 -51.75
N LEU A 876 -8.45 105.35 -52.48
CA LEU A 876 -7.13 105.64 -51.88
C LEU A 876 -7.06 107.08 -51.35
N LYS A 877 -7.60 108.05 -52.10
CA LYS A 877 -7.66 109.47 -51.70
C LYS A 877 -8.39 109.69 -50.38
N THR A 878 -9.48 108.95 -50.14
CA THR A 878 -10.24 108.99 -48.88
C THR A 878 -9.65 108.11 -47.77
N LEU A 879 -8.85 107.09 -48.11
CA LEU A 879 -8.23 106.18 -47.14
C LEU A 879 -6.86 106.66 -46.63
N PHE A 880 -6.16 107.53 -47.38
CA PHE A 880 -4.84 108.08 -47.05
C PHE A 880 -4.81 109.60 -46.89
N GLU A 881 -5.98 110.27 -46.89
CA GLU A 881 -6.12 111.73 -46.74
C GLU A 881 -5.22 112.55 -47.69
N PHE A 882 -5.00 112.07 -48.92
CA PHE A 882 -4.05 112.68 -49.86
C PHE A 882 -4.38 114.14 -50.13
N SER A 883 -3.41 115.02 -49.85
CA SER A 883 -3.44 116.40 -50.35
C SER A 883 -3.39 116.42 -51.88
N LYS A 884 -3.76 117.55 -52.50
CA LYS A 884 -3.70 117.68 -53.97
C LYS A 884 -2.27 117.51 -54.51
N GLU A 885 -1.26 117.92 -53.74
CA GLU A 885 0.15 117.73 -54.10
C GLU A 885 0.59 116.28 -53.98
N ASP A 886 0.03 115.53 -53.02
CA ASP A 886 0.36 114.11 -52.83
C ASP A 886 -0.38 113.23 -53.84
N GLU A 887 -1.58 113.62 -54.26
CA GLU A 887 -2.28 113.05 -55.41
C GLU A 887 -1.46 113.23 -56.70
N GLU A 888 -0.89 114.42 -56.96
CA GLU A 888 -0.01 114.66 -58.10
C GLU A 888 1.31 113.86 -58.00
N LYS A 889 1.96 113.80 -56.84
CA LYS A 889 3.16 112.95 -56.60
C LYS A 889 2.86 111.46 -56.80
N PHE A 890 1.72 110.98 -56.29
CA PHE A 890 1.29 109.59 -56.39
C PHE A 890 1.02 109.21 -57.84
N LEU A 891 0.33 110.08 -58.60
CA LEU A 891 0.11 109.89 -60.04
C LEU A 891 1.40 109.99 -60.87
N MET A 892 2.37 110.84 -60.49
CA MET A 892 3.69 110.85 -61.11
C MET A 892 4.47 109.56 -60.84
N ALA A 893 4.34 108.96 -59.65
CA ALA A 893 4.98 107.69 -59.30
C ALA A 893 4.26 106.44 -59.86
N LEU A 894 3.16 106.62 -60.62
CA LEU A 894 2.37 105.56 -61.23
C LEU A 894 2.42 105.53 -62.77
N LYS A 895 3.11 106.50 -63.38
CA LYS A 895 3.46 106.53 -64.82
C LYS A 895 4.77 105.78 -65.08
#